data_AF-A0AAE1HC22-F1
#
_entry.id   AF-A0AAE1HC22-F1
#
_cell.length_a   1.000
_cell.length_b   1.000
_cell.length_c   1.000
_cell.angle_alpha   90.00
_cell.angle_beta   90.00
_cell.angle_gamma   90.00
#
_symmetry.space_group_name_H-M   'P 1'
#
loop_
_entity.id
_entity.type
_entity.pdbx_description
1 polymer ?
#
loop_
_entity_poly.entity_id
_entity_poly.type
_entity_poly.pdbx_seq_one_letter_code
_entity_poly.pdbx_strand_id
1 'polypeptide(L)'
;MDEKKPSGRKKLWIAVSVVAVLLVTAGLVIGVVYVVQNPTDFVSETTTTETEAATTAEPDVDAGPTASDLLYLFDRPAEPIFSLRGVNRDVAFNVPLAYLPERYRHRVAEVELARRAARRVIQVPELEMPAERFADINTRLPFRSAFTRSAPPFLALVIRFWHFFDESSSVEDVLARAVWARLHFNPEMILDALMLYMLRSPLESVRDVRIPELPEFVPELYVNDEFFAKAREEMHLISPGNRAPVTVNRAVGKDDESVLWYFREDPHFHVMHWKWHVYYPAGTDDVQYVDLPRRGELFVHLHRQFTARYNAERFTNGLPAVLPMDVHKPLPKGYFPKMIHLHGSKGTIGRQDGSTLLPLKTFVENHDKWIKIYEDVLEQGYVEYKNGSQKKLVDIEGLDIISNQLEGNTVVSPNYDFYGNVHNDMHANLPKAVDPIAVHNEPLAVTSYITTVAKDPAFFNIHQLMDDLYEKYKKKYLQPYESVKDLTPLPAVTLSSVSVRTLGAEVPNELSTYYQQTDLDVSLGLDYTPAGRQYARFTHLQHRPFVYELKVNSKETSPRRVFVRLFLLMVEDEKGAPLDLDFRRRFSMQLDVFDAVLAPGDNTVRRQSTQSALTIDNDAIYEAAGDAASVRRQNVCRCGWPQGLLLPRGSATGTPYQLLAMVTDYEQDRAPTSPSETCSDGWLMCGVIGSSHYPDVRAMGFPLDRPFRAGVTSLSDVLTPNMAMADVRVTFEDRTEAPTAMLAGGRSTSWMPTQSGTQSGTQSGTPRG
;
A
#
# COMPACT_ATOMS: atom_id res chain seq x y z
N MET A 1 -53.18 29.82 -34.57
CA MET A 1 -53.35 30.23 -35.97
C MET A 1 -52.50 29.29 -36.81
N ASP A 2 -53.21 28.48 -37.60
CA ASP A 2 -52.92 28.09 -38.98
C ASP A 2 -51.53 27.49 -39.26
N GLU A 3 -51.40 26.17 -39.43
CA GLU A 3 -51.80 25.36 -40.60
C GLU A 3 -51.03 25.66 -41.91
N LYS A 4 -50.27 24.65 -42.38
CA LYS A 4 -50.70 23.84 -43.55
C LYS A 4 -49.86 22.59 -43.79
N LYS A 5 -50.57 21.50 -44.13
CA LYS A 5 -50.06 20.34 -44.90
C LYS A 5 -50.85 20.24 -46.21
N PRO A 6 -50.30 19.60 -47.25
CA PRO A 6 -51.02 18.47 -47.88
C PRO A 6 -50.05 17.30 -48.17
N SER A 7 -50.30 16.08 -47.70
CA SER A 7 -51.21 15.03 -48.23
C SER A 7 -50.48 14.05 -49.19
N GLY A 8 -50.70 12.73 -49.13
CA GLY A 8 -51.38 11.91 -48.11
C GLY A 8 -51.80 10.51 -48.61
N ARG A 9 -52.56 9.77 -47.78
CA ARG A 9 -53.42 8.60 -48.12
C ARG A 9 -52.69 7.30 -48.58
N LYS A 10 -53.09 6.09 -48.18
CA LYS A 10 -54.42 5.57 -47.74
C LYS A 10 -54.29 4.29 -46.87
N LYS A 11 -55.08 4.23 -45.77
CA LYS A 11 -55.91 3.08 -45.27
C LYS A 11 -55.24 1.76 -44.78
N LEU A 12 -55.80 1.01 -43.80
CA LEU A 12 -56.89 1.22 -42.80
C LEU A 12 -56.82 0.12 -41.69
N TRP A 13 -57.65 0.24 -40.65
CA TRP A 13 -57.84 -0.62 -39.46
C TRP A 13 -56.71 -0.52 -38.42
N ILE A 14 -56.92 -0.20 -37.13
CA ILE A 14 -58.11 -0.03 -36.24
C ILE A 14 -58.76 -1.32 -35.71
N ALA A 15 -58.36 -1.70 -34.49
CA ALA A 15 -59.23 -2.20 -33.42
C ALA A 15 -58.74 -1.56 -32.10
N VAL A 16 -59.65 -1.27 -31.15
CA VAL A 16 -59.37 -0.49 -29.92
C VAL A 16 -60.19 -1.04 -28.75
N SER A 17 -59.59 -1.15 -27.56
CA SER A 17 -60.28 -0.86 -26.30
C SER A 17 -59.32 -0.68 -25.12
N VAL A 18 -59.55 0.41 -24.39
CA VAL A 18 -58.87 0.83 -23.15
C VAL A 18 -59.53 0.15 -21.95
N VAL A 19 -58.77 -0.13 -20.88
CA VAL A 19 -59.09 0.17 -19.46
C VAL A 19 -57.83 -0.08 -18.62
N ALA A 20 -57.73 0.55 -17.45
CA ALA A 20 -56.49 0.67 -16.70
C ALA A 20 -56.64 0.33 -15.20
N VAL A 21 -55.50 0.00 -14.57
CA VAL A 21 -55.15 0.23 -13.15
C VAL A 21 -55.66 -0.75 -12.06
N LEU A 22 -54.69 -1.13 -11.20
CA LEU A 22 -54.72 -1.61 -9.79
C LEU A 22 -54.85 -3.12 -9.42
N LEU A 23 -54.08 -3.44 -8.36
CA LEU A 23 -54.14 -4.56 -7.40
C LEU A 23 -53.65 -5.99 -7.77
N VAL A 24 -52.34 -6.21 -7.53
CA VAL A 24 -51.76 -7.04 -6.43
C VAL A 24 -52.14 -8.54 -6.29
N THR A 25 -51.10 -9.37 -6.09
CA THR A 25 -51.06 -10.79 -5.63
C THR A 25 -51.77 -11.88 -6.46
N ALA A 26 -50.98 -12.61 -7.23
CA ALA A 26 -50.81 -14.07 -7.06
C ALA A 26 -49.48 -14.50 -7.71
N GLY A 27 -48.70 -15.37 -7.05
CA GLY A 27 -47.42 -15.85 -7.59
C GLY A 27 -47.54 -17.27 -8.13
N LEU A 28 -46.85 -17.57 -9.24
CA LEU A 28 -46.59 -18.95 -9.67
C LEU A 28 -45.21 -19.04 -10.32
N VAL A 29 -44.25 -19.67 -9.63
CA VAL A 29 -42.91 -19.95 -10.19
C VAL A 29 -42.93 -21.38 -10.71
N ILE A 30 -42.80 -21.55 -12.03
CA ILE A 30 -42.67 -22.86 -12.65
C ILE A 30 -41.19 -23.25 -12.64
N GLY A 31 -40.79 -24.06 -11.65
CA GLY A 31 -39.45 -24.65 -11.61
C GLY A 31 -39.35 -25.84 -12.57
N VAL A 32 -38.40 -25.81 -13.50
CA VAL A 32 -38.08 -26.95 -14.37
C VAL A 32 -37.06 -27.84 -13.66
N VAL A 33 -37.49 -29.02 -13.23
CA VAL A 33 -36.61 -30.03 -12.61
C VAL A 33 -36.05 -30.96 -13.70
N TYR A 34 -34.73 -30.96 -13.86
CA TYR A 34 -34.05 -32.01 -14.63
C TYR A 34 -33.89 -33.26 -13.77
N VAL A 35 -34.51 -34.36 -14.20
CA VAL A 35 -34.30 -35.70 -13.62
C VAL A 35 -33.24 -36.42 -14.45
N VAL A 36 -32.05 -36.61 -13.88
CA VAL A 36 -31.02 -37.46 -14.48
C VAL A 36 -31.29 -38.91 -14.07
N GLN A 37 -31.36 -39.81 -15.05
CA GLN A 37 -31.53 -41.25 -14.81
C GLN A 37 -30.16 -41.91 -14.59
N ASN A 38 -30.07 -42.78 -13.59
CA ASN A 38 -28.93 -43.69 -13.43
C ASN A 38 -29.00 -44.84 -14.47
N PRO A 39 -27.89 -45.18 -15.13
CA PRO A 39 -27.64 -46.52 -15.63
C PRO A 39 -26.69 -47.27 -14.67
N THR A 40 -27.05 -48.50 -14.30
CA THR A 40 -26.13 -49.45 -13.65
C THR A 40 -25.45 -50.33 -14.71
N ASP A 41 -24.47 -51.12 -14.24
CA ASP A 41 -23.97 -52.34 -14.89
C ASP A 41 -23.15 -52.20 -16.19
N PHE A 42 -21.82 -52.17 -16.03
CA PHE A 42 -20.91 -52.91 -16.90
C PHE A 42 -19.86 -53.65 -16.05
N VAL A 43 -19.42 -54.83 -16.51
CA VAL A 43 -18.69 -55.81 -15.70
C VAL A 43 -17.26 -56.01 -16.19
N SER A 44 -16.31 -55.84 -15.24
CA SER A 44 -14.91 -56.29 -15.21
C SER A 44 -14.06 -56.30 -16.49
N GLU A 45 -12.99 -55.51 -16.48
CA GLU A 45 -11.65 -56.00 -16.88
C GLU A 45 -10.67 -55.76 -15.73
N THR A 46 -10.02 -56.81 -15.25
CA THR A 46 -9.09 -56.75 -14.12
C THR A 46 -7.68 -56.36 -14.57
N THR A 47 -7.25 -55.17 -14.21
CA THR A 47 -5.82 -54.80 -14.21
C THR A 47 -5.38 -54.54 -12.78
N THR A 48 -4.37 -55.28 -12.30
CA THR A 48 -3.92 -55.21 -10.91
C THR A 48 -2.93 -54.07 -10.70
N THR A 49 -3.34 -53.03 -9.98
CA THR A 49 -2.45 -52.05 -9.33
C THR A 49 -2.75 -52.04 -7.84
N GLU A 50 -1.72 -52.05 -7.02
CA GLU A 50 -1.83 -52.26 -5.58
C GLU A 50 -2.59 -51.11 -4.90
N THR A 51 -3.71 -51.44 -4.24
CA THR A 51 -4.38 -50.50 -3.35
C THR A 51 -3.59 -50.37 -2.06
N GLU A 52 -2.83 -49.30 -1.91
CA GLU A 52 -2.49 -48.81 -0.58
C GLU A 52 -3.80 -48.60 0.19
N ALA A 53 -3.94 -49.29 1.33
CA ALA A 53 -5.13 -49.16 2.14
C ALA A 53 -5.15 -47.75 2.74
N ALA A 54 -6.12 -46.94 2.33
CA ALA A 54 -6.35 -45.62 2.91
C ALA A 54 -6.77 -45.78 4.38
N THR A 55 -5.79 -45.86 5.27
CA THR A 55 -6.00 -45.79 6.71
C THR A 55 -6.66 -44.46 7.00
N THR A 56 -7.89 -44.50 7.51
CA THR A 56 -8.54 -43.34 8.13
C THR A 56 -7.78 -43.01 9.42
N ALA A 57 -6.67 -42.29 9.27
CA ALA A 57 -6.03 -41.62 10.38
C ALA A 57 -7.07 -40.73 11.05
N GLU A 58 -7.21 -40.85 12.37
CA GLU A 58 -7.92 -39.84 13.14
C GLU A 58 -7.25 -38.48 12.89
N PRO A 59 -8.01 -37.36 12.85
CA PRO A 59 -7.41 -36.05 12.65
C PRO A 59 -6.36 -35.80 13.75
N ASP A 60 -5.27 -35.11 13.42
CA ASP A 60 -4.20 -34.86 14.38
C ASP A 60 -4.70 -33.86 15.45
N VAL A 61 -5.09 -34.37 16.62
CA VAL A 61 -5.73 -33.61 17.72
C VAL A 61 -4.72 -33.09 18.75
N ASP A 62 -3.55 -33.73 18.85
CA ASP A 62 -2.76 -33.77 20.10
C ASP A 62 -1.72 -32.63 20.23
N ALA A 63 -1.76 -31.64 19.32
CA ALA A 63 -0.93 -30.45 19.36
C ALA A 63 -1.76 -29.19 19.66
N GLY A 64 -1.33 -28.41 20.66
CA GLY A 64 -1.89 -27.09 20.96
C GLY A 64 -1.73 -26.09 19.81
N PRO A 65 -2.52 -25.00 19.77
CA PRO A 65 -2.48 -24.03 18.69
C PRO A 65 -1.13 -23.31 18.62
N THR A 66 -0.49 -23.39 17.46
CA THR A 66 0.80 -22.74 17.20
C THR A 66 0.60 -21.29 16.78
N ALA A 67 1.63 -20.44 16.91
CA ALA A 67 1.51 -19.05 16.44
C ALA A 67 1.19 -18.96 14.93
N SER A 68 1.67 -19.93 14.14
CA SER A 68 1.35 -20.05 12.71
C SER A 68 -0.14 -20.36 12.45
N ASP A 69 -0.89 -20.86 13.43
CA ASP A 69 -2.32 -21.11 13.29
C ASP A 69 -3.16 -19.82 13.26
N LEU A 70 -2.60 -18.70 13.73
CA LEU A 70 -3.18 -17.37 13.54
C LEU A 70 -3.30 -17.00 12.06
N LEU A 71 -2.51 -17.60 11.16
CA LEU A 71 -2.60 -17.33 9.72
C LEU A 71 -3.89 -17.86 9.08
N TYR A 72 -4.52 -18.89 9.67
CA TYR A 72 -5.85 -19.34 9.23
C TYR A 72 -6.97 -18.36 9.62
N LEU A 73 -6.68 -17.34 10.45
CA LEU A 73 -7.61 -16.22 10.67
C LEU A 73 -7.65 -15.27 9.46
N PHE A 74 -6.60 -15.17 8.64
CA PHE A 74 -6.56 -14.28 7.47
C PHE A 74 -7.24 -14.89 6.22
N ASP A 75 -7.28 -16.22 6.12
CA ASP A 75 -7.91 -16.91 4.98
C ASP A 75 -9.43 -16.70 4.92
N ARG A 76 -9.86 -16.19 3.76
CA ARG A 76 -11.23 -15.90 3.32
C ARG A 76 -11.98 -14.99 4.31
N PRO A 77 -11.73 -13.67 4.26
CA PRO A 77 -12.27 -12.69 5.21
C PRO A 77 -13.81 -12.70 5.33
N ALA A 78 -14.54 -12.88 4.22
CA ALA A 78 -16.01 -12.88 4.25
C ALA A 78 -16.63 -14.23 4.69
N GLU A 79 -15.84 -15.29 4.82
CA GLU A 79 -16.31 -16.59 5.33
C GLU A 79 -16.32 -16.66 6.86
N PRO A 80 -17.36 -17.21 7.51
CA PRO A 80 -17.35 -17.49 8.95
C PRO A 80 -16.16 -18.40 9.32
N ILE A 81 -15.49 -18.11 10.44
CA ILE A 81 -14.22 -18.78 10.79
C ILE A 81 -14.34 -20.30 11.06
N PHE A 82 -15.56 -20.82 11.22
CA PHE A 82 -15.81 -22.25 11.37
C PHE A 82 -15.87 -23.03 10.04
N SER A 83 -15.86 -22.39 8.86
CA SER A 83 -15.77 -23.11 7.58
C SER A 83 -14.34 -23.62 7.32
N LEU A 84 -14.18 -24.51 6.34
CA LEU A 84 -12.87 -25.10 6.00
C LEU A 84 -11.87 -24.03 5.51
N ARG A 85 -10.63 -24.15 5.99
CA ARG A 85 -9.50 -23.24 5.79
C ARG A 85 -8.32 -23.93 5.09
N GLY A 86 -7.36 -23.12 4.66
CA GLY A 86 -6.19 -23.52 3.88
C GLY A 86 -6.44 -23.53 2.36
N VAL A 87 -5.35 -23.68 1.60
CA VAL A 87 -5.40 -23.79 0.13
C VAL A 87 -6.19 -25.04 -0.29
N ASN A 88 -6.02 -26.14 0.45
CA ASN A 88 -6.66 -27.42 0.20
C ASN A 88 -8.09 -27.52 0.76
N ARG A 89 -8.57 -26.55 1.56
CA ARG A 89 -9.81 -26.64 2.35
C ARG A 89 -9.83 -27.86 3.30
N ASP A 90 -8.72 -28.13 3.98
CA ASP A 90 -8.51 -29.33 4.82
C ASP A 90 -8.27 -29.03 6.31
N VAL A 91 -8.34 -27.77 6.74
CA VAL A 91 -8.18 -27.33 8.14
C VAL A 91 -9.49 -26.75 8.67
N ALA A 92 -9.83 -26.99 9.93
CA ALA A 92 -10.97 -26.35 10.61
C ALA A 92 -10.63 -25.94 12.04
N PHE A 93 -11.39 -24.99 12.60
CA PHE A 93 -11.32 -24.62 14.01
C PHE A 93 -12.40 -25.35 14.83
N ASN A 94 -12.02 -25.89 15.99
CA ASN A 94 -12.98 -26.31 17.03
C ASN A 94 -13.50 -25.06 17.76
N VAL A 95 -14.49 -24.39 17.19
CA VAL A 95 -15.08 -23.15 17.75
C VAL A 95 -16.01 -23.47 18.92
N PRO A 96 -15.81 -22.89 20.13
CA PRO A 96 -16.71 -23.07 21.26
C PRO A 96 -18.15 -22.62 20.98
N LEU A 97 -19.13 -23.37 21.51
CA LEU A 97 -20.56 -23.09 21.28
C LEU A 97 -20.99 -21.69 21.77
N ALA A 98 -20.39 -21.19 22.86
CA ALA A 98 -20.65 -19.84 23.35
C ALA A 98 -20.27 -18.76 22.33
N TYR A 99 -19.21 -19.00 21.54
CA TYR A 99 -18.67 -18.03 20.57
C TYR A 99 -19.48 -17.96 19.29
N LEU A 100 -20.25 -19.00 18.95
CA LEU A 100 -21.10 -18.98 17.77
C LEU A 100 -22.15 -17.85 17.86
N PRO A 101 -22.31 -17.01 16.83
CA PRO A 101 -23.44 -16.08 16.73
C PRO A 101 -24.78 -16.80 16.78
N GLU A 102 -25.83 -16.13 17.26
CA GLU A 102 -27.14 -16.74 17.55
C GLU A 102 -27.73 -17.55 16.37
N ARG A 103 -27.52 -17.08 15.13
CA ARG A 103 -27.89 -17.79 13.89
C ARG A 103 -27.34 -19.22 13.79
N TYR A 104 -26.18 -19.48 14.39
CA TYR A 104 -25.42 -20.73 14.27
C TYR A 104 -25.48 -21.60 15.54
N ARG A 105 -25.84 -21.04 16.70
CA ARG A 105 -26.04 -21.81 17.95
C ARG A 105 -27.11 -22.91 17.81
N HIS A 106 -28.13 -22.65 17.00
CA HIS A 106 -29.20 -23.63 16.67
C HIS A 106 -28.88 -24.51 15.44
N ARG A 107 -27.63 -24.45 14.94
CA ARG A 107 -27.14 -25.09 13.70
C ARG A 107 -25.78 -25.76 13.89
N VAL A 108 -25.55 -26.33 15.08
CA VAL A 108 -24.29 -26.98 15.43
C VAL A 108 -23.96 -28.14 14.47
N ALA A 109 -24.97 -28.84 13.94
CA ALA A 109 -24.77 -29.91 12.96
C ALA A 109 -24.13 -29.41 11.65
N GLU A 110 -24.51 -28.24 11.15
CA GLU A 110 -23.89 -27.63 9.97
C GLU A 110 -22.49 -27.07 10.25
N VAL A 111 -22.21 -26.63 11.48
CA VAL A 111 -20.87 -26.19 11.92
C VAL A 111 -19.92 -27.39 12.04
N GLU A 112 -20.37 -28.49 12.64
CA GLU A 112 -19.61 -29.74 12.79
C GLU A 112 -19.31 -30.43 11.46
N LEU A 113 -20.05 -30.14 10.38
CA LEU A 113 -19.76 -30.69 9.06
C LEU A 113 -18.37 -30.30 8.55
N ALA A 114 -17.95 -29.05 8.78
CA ALA A 114 -16.61 -28.59 8.41
C ALA A 114 -15.52 -29.30 9.21
N ARG A 115 -15.72 -29.49 10.53
CA ARG A 115 -14.78 -30.21 11.40
C ARG A 115 -14.62 -31.69 11.00
N ARG A 116 -15.71 -32.36 10.63
CA ARG A 116 -15.70 -33.77 10.19
C ARG A 116 -15.07 -33.98 8.81
N ALA A 117 -15.01 -32.93 7.99
CA ALA A 117 -14.35 -32.95 6.68
C ALA A 117 -12.88 -32.49 6.74
N ALA A 118 -12.43 -31.94 7.87
CA ALA A 118 -11.06 -31.45 8.04
C ALA A 118 -10.09 -32.59 8.35
N ARG A 119 -8.90 -32.52 7.76
CA ARG A 119 -7.74 -33.37 8.09
C ARG A 119 -7.07 -32.95 9.40
N ARG A 120 -7.12 -31.65 9.73
CA ARG A 120 -6.57 -31.08 10.97
C ARG A 120 -7.59 -30.15 11.63
N VAL A 121 -7.80 -30.33 12.93
CA VAL A 121 -8.73 -29.51 13.73
C VAL A 121 -7.93 -28.72 14.77
N ILE A 122 -7.83 -27.42 14.57
CA ILE A 122 -7.16 -26.51 15.49
C ILE A 122 -8.07 -26.31 16.71
N GLN A 123 -7.54 -26.59 17.90
CA GLN A 123 -8.29 -26.40 19.15
C GLN A 123 -8.33 -24.91 19.51
N VAL A 124 -9.53 -24.38 19.75
CA VAL A 124 -9.73 -23.02 20.26
C VAL A 124 -10.22 -23.12 21.71
N PRO A 125 -9.49 -22.58 22.70
CA PRO A 125 -9.92 -22.67 24.09
C PRO A 125 -11.12 -21.75 24.37
N GLU A 126 -11.96 -22.14 25.33
CA GLU A 126 -13.13 -21.37 25.74
C GLU A 126 -12.80 -20.47 26.94
N LEU A 127 -12.38 -19.25 26.65
CA LEU A 127 -12.29 -18.13 27.60
C LEU A 127 -13.62 -17.38 27.70
N GLU A 128 -13.89 -16.76 28.85
CA GLU A 128 -15.01 -15.82 29.03
C GLU A 128 -14.77 -14.53 28.22
N MET A 129 -15.69 -14.19 27.31
CA MET A 129 -15.55 -13.07 26.39
C MET A 129 -16.37 -11.85 26.87
N PRO A 130 -15.72 -10.69 27.13
CA PRO A 130 -16.38 -9.49 27.67
C PRO A 130 -17.13 -8.72 26.58
N ALA A 131 -18.22 -9.31 26.09
CA ALA A 131 -18.96 -8.86 24.92
C ALA A 131 -19.57 -7.45 25.08
N GLU A 132 -19.90 -7.05 26.30
CA GLU A 132 -20.41 -5.72 26.65
C GLU A 132 -19.42 -4.59 26.33
N ARG A 133 -18.09 -4.84 26.36
CA ARG A 133 -17.05 -3.88 25.93
C ARG A 133 -17.10 -3.54 24.44
N PHE A 134 -17.86 -4.28 23.64
CA PHE A 134 -17.91 -4.19 22.18
C PHE A 134 -19.34 -4.06 21.62
N ALA A 135 -20.36 -3.97 22.48
CA ALA A 135 -21.77 -3.93 22.09
C ALA A 135 -22.14 -2.70 21.22
N ASP A 136 -21.36 -1.62 21.28
CA ASP A 136 -21.51 -0.41 20.48
C ASP A 136 -20.86 -0.48 19.09
N ILE A 137 -20.17 -1.58 18.74
CA ILE A 137 -19.40 -1.64 17.49
C ILE A 137 -20.28 -1.93 16.28
N ASN A 138 -21.16 -2.92 16.36
CA ASN A 138 -22.04 -3.30 15.24
C ASN A 138 -23.08 -2.23 14.86
N THR A 139 -23.28 -1.18 15.69
CA THR A 139 -24.09 -0.01 15.33
C THR A 139 -23.28 1.11 14.65
N ARG A 140 -21.96 1.17 14.89
CA ARG A 140 -21.03 2.12 14.23
C ARG A 140 -20.48 1.58 12.91
N LEU A 141 -20.12 0.29 12.88
CA LEU A 141 -19.57 -0.44 11.75
C LEU A 141 -20.28 -1.80 11.67
N PRO A 142 -21.45 -1.88 11.01
CA PRO A 142 -22.22 -3.13 10.86
C PRO A 142 -21.37 -4.24 10.22
N PHE A 143 -21.59 -5.49 10.62
CA PHE A 143 -20.77 -6.64 10.19
C PHE A 143 -20.40 -6.65 8.69
N ARG A 144 -21.33 -6.33 7.78
CA ARG A 144 -21.14 -6.28 6.30
C ARG A 144 -20.98 -4.88 5.68
N SER A 145 -20.74 -3.81 6.46
CA SER A 145 -20.36 -2.53 5.86
C SER A 145 -18.94 -2.58 5.32
N ALA A 146 -18.62 -1.70 4.36
CA ALA A 146 -17.23 -1.42 4.02
C ALA A 146 -16.47 -0.86 5.23
N PHE A 147 -15.19 -1.17 5.33
CA PHE A 147 -14.28 -0.65 6.35
C PHE A 147 -13.19 0.23 5.69
N THR A 148 -12.68 1.23 6.43
CA THR A 148 -11.45 1.92 6.05
C THR A 148 -10.72 2.44 7.29
N ARG A 149 -9.40 2.20 7.35
CA ARG A 149 -8.51 2.66 8.42
C ARG A 149 -8.35 4.20 8.45
N SER A 150 -8.60 4.88 7.33
CA SER A 150 -8.40 6.34 7.20
C SER A 150 -9.38 7.18 8.04
N ALA A 151 -10.53 6.63 8.42
CA ALA A 151 -11.49 7.31 9.27
C ALA A 151 -11.10 7.13 10.75
N PRO A 152 -10.77 8.21 11.50
CA PRO A 152 -10.37 8.09 12.91
C PRO A 152 -11.37 7.32 13.80
N PRO A 153 -12.71 7.44 13.62
CA PRO A 153 -13.67 6.62 14.37
C PRO A 153 -13.58 5.12 14.12
N PHE A 154 -13.04 4.66 12.99
CA PHE A 154 -12.81 3.24 12.69
C PHE A 154 -11.41 2.78 13.12
N LEU A 155 -10.39 3.63 13.00
CA LEU A 155 -9.07 3.38 13.58
C LEU A 155 -9.13 3.20 15.11
N ALA A 156 -9.98 3.98 15.81
CA ALA A 156 -10.24 3.79 17.23
C ALA A 156 -10.87 2.42 17.57
N LEU A 157 -11.58 1.78 16.64
CA LEU A 157 -12.12 0.42 16.83
C LEU A 157 -11.04 -0.64 16.59
N VAL A 158 -10.21 -0.48 15.55
CA VAL A 158 -9.00 -1.28 15.33
C VAL A 158 -8.14 -1.33 16.59
N ILE A 159 -7.86 -0.17 17.18
CA ILE A 159 -7.01 -0.05 18.37
C ILE A 159 -7.68 -0.67 19.60
N ARG A 160 -9.01 -0.54 19.74
CA ARG A 160 -9.75 -1.26 20.80
C ARG A 160 -9.59 -2.79 20.67
N PHE A 161 -9.54 -3.32 19.45
CA PHE A 161 -9.28 -4.74 19.22
C PHE A 161 -7.79 -5.13 19.35
N TRP A 162 -6.84 -4.28 18.98
CA TRP A 162 -5.42 -4.50 19.25
C TRP A 162 -5.16 -4.62 20.76
N HIS A 163 -5.64 -3.67 21.58
CA HIS A 163 -5.56 -3.76 23.05
C HIS A 163 -6.26 -5.01 23.61
N PHE A 164 -7.39 -5.41 23.03
CA PHE A 164 -8.06 -6.66 23.40
C PHE A 164 -7.26 -7.92 23.05
N PHE A 165 -6.40 -7.89 22.03
CA PHE A 165 -5.43 -8.96 21.76
C PHE A 165 -4.17 -8.84 22.63
N ASP A 166 -3.78 -7.64 23.05
CA ASP A 166 -2.62 -7.40 23.93
C ASP A 166 -2.84 -7.89 25.37
N GLU A 167 -4.11 -8.01 25.81
CA GLU A 167 -4.53 -8.72 27.03
C GLU A 167 -4.25 -10.26 27.02
N SER A 168 -3.60 -10.80 25.99
CA SER A 168 -3.33 -12.24 25.83
C SER A 168 -1.99 -12.65 26.46
N SER A 169 -1.99 -13.71 27.26
CA SER A 169 -0.78 -14.27 27.88
C SER A 169 -0.11 -15.38 27.07
N SER A 170 -0.82 -15.92 26.08
CA SER A 170 -0.48 -17.12 25.32
C SER A 170 -1.01 -17.05 23.88
N VAL A 171 -0.56 -17.94 23.00
CA VAL A 171 -1.08 -18.02 21.61
C VAL A 171 -2.53 -18.52 21.62
N GLU A 172 -2.82 -19.45 22.53
CA GLU A 172 -4.12 -19.95 22.94
C GLU A 172 -5.12 -18.80 23.20
N ASP A 173 -4.72 -17.81 24.01
CA ASP A 173 -5.54 -16.63 24.33
C ASP A 173 -5.81 -15.76 23.10
N VAL A 174 -4.76 -15.45 22.32
CA VAL A 174 -4.88 -14.64 21.08
C VAL A 174 -5.83 -15.31 20.11
N LEU A 175 -5.70 -16.63 19.94
CA LEU A 175 -6.54 -17.40 19.02
C LEU A 175 -8.00 -17.38 19.47
N ALA A 176 -8.31 -17.62 20.75
CA ALA A 176 -9.68 -17.57 21.25
C ALA A 176 -10.32 -16.18 21.05
N ARG A 177 -9.60 -15.12 21.44
CA ARG A 177 -10.04 -13.72 21.29
C ARG A 177 -10.27 -13.35 19.83
N ALA A 178 -9.37 -13.75 18.92
CA ALA A 178 -9.48 -13.43 17.50
C ALA A 178 -10.56 -14.27 16.79
N VAL A 179 -10.71 -15.57 17.10
CA VAL A 179 -11.80 -16.43 16.59
C VAL A 179 -13.16 -15.87 16.99
N TRP A 180 -13.32 -15.47 18.25
CA TRP A 180 -14.53 -14.79 18.71
C TRP A 180 -14.77 -13.48 17.94
N ALA A 181 -13.76 -12.62 17.83
CA ALA A 181 -13.91 -11.33 17.14
C ALA A 181 -14.28 -11.48 15.65
N ARG A 182 -13.66 -12.44 14.93
CA ARG A 182 -13.96 -12.82 13.52
C ARG A 182 -15.42 -13.27 13.29
N LEU A 183 -16.13 -13.67 14.34
CA LEU A 183 -17.52 -14.14 14.27
C LEU A 183 -18.56 -13.03 14.52
N HIS A 184 -18.20 -12.00 15.29
CA HIS A 184 -19.16 -10.98 15.76
C HIS A 184 -18.97 -9.60 15.13
N PHE A 185 -17.81 -9.28 14.57
CA PHE A 185 -17.49 -7.94 14.06
C PHE A 185 -16.94 -7.96 12.63
N ASN A 186 -16.86 -6.79 11.98
CA ASN A 186 -16.35 -6.65 10.62
C ASN A 186 -14.95 -7.29 10.46
N PRO A 187 -14.76 -8.26 9.56
CA PRO A 187 -13.54 -9.06 9.46
C PRO A 187 -12.34 -8.24 8.97
N GLU A 188 -12.52 -7.28 8.06
CA GLU A 188 -11.44 -6.41 7.59
C GLU A 188 -10.83 -5.62 8.76
N MET A 189 -11.67 -5.02 9.61
CA MET A 189 -11.26 -4.34 10.84
C MET A 189 -10.57 -5.27 11.85
N ILE A 190 -11.05 -6.51 11.99
CA ILE A 190 -10.46 -7.50 12.92
C ILE A 190 -9.10 -7.99 12.41
N LEU A 191 -8.90 -8.17 11.10
CA LEU A 191 -7.62 -8.55 10.52
C LEU A 191 -6.60 -7.41 10.55
N ASP A 192 -7.06 -6.18 10.33
CA ASP A 192 -6.27 -4.97 10.50
C ASP A 192 -5.75 -4.83 11.96
N ALA A 193 -6.61 -5.09 12.95
CA ALA A 193 -6.24 -5.11 14.38
C ALA A 193 -5.33 -6.29 14.76
N LEU A 194 -5.60 -7.49 14.24
CA LEU A 194 -4.79 -8.69 14.47
C LEU A 194 -3.39 -8.54 13.88
N MET A 195 -3.26 -7.92 12.71
CA MET A 195 -1.97 -7.59 12.13
C MET A 195 -1.18 -6.60 13.00
N LEU A 196 -1.83 -5.53 13.49
CA LEU A 196 -1.19 -4.56 14.38
C LEU A 196 -0.70 -5.23 15.67
N TYR A 197 -1.48 -6.18 16.21
CA TYR A 197 -1.05 -7.05 17.30
C TYR A 197 0.15 -7.93 16.91
N MET A 198 0.10 -8.68 15.80
CA MET A 198 1.18 -9.59 15.39
C MET A 198 2.52 -8.86 15.19
N LEU A 199 2.48 -7.66 14.62
CA LEU A 199 3.63 -6.77 14.44
C LEU A 199 4.28 -6.37 15.79
N ARG A 200 3.45 -6.09 16.81
CA ARG A 200 3.86 -5.49 18.08
C ARG A 200 3.87 -6.47 19.27
N SER A 201 3.49 -7.73 19.05
CA SER A 201 3.15 -8.68 20.12
C SER A 201 4.28 -8.89 21.13
N PRO A 202 3.97 -8.93 22.45
CA PRO A 202 4.96 -9.32 23.46
C PRO A 202 5.45 -10.77 23.26
N LEU A 203 4.65 -11.64 22.62
CA LEU A 203 4.99 -13.02 22.33
C LEU A 203 5.97 -13.10 21.16
N GLU A 204 7.22 -13.51 21.43
CA GLU A 204 8.25 -13.68 20.39
C GLU A 204 7.80 -14.65 19.29
N SER A 205 7.17 -15.77 19.67
CA SER A 205 6.61 -16.76 18.74
C SER A 205 5.57 -16.20 17.78
N VAL A 206 4.87 -15.12 18.11
CA VAL A 206 3.91 -14.45 17.22
C VAL A 206 4.63 -13.51 16.26
N ARG A 207 5.66 -12.79 16.72
CA ARG A 207 6.51 -11.94 15.86
C ARG A 207 7.35 -12.76 14.88
N ASP A 208 7.59 -14.04 15.18
CA ASP A 208 8.26 -15.02 14.33
C ASP A 208 7.40 -15.59 13.19
N VAL A 209 6.13 -15.18 13.10
CA VAL A 209 5.22 -15.54 12.01
C VAL A 209 5.21 -14.42 10.96
N ARG A 210 5.39 -14.76 9.68
CA ARG A 210 5.29 -13.78 8.60
C ARG A 210 3.85 -13.26 8.51
N ILE A 211 3.69 -11.94 8.57
CA ILE A 211 2.42 -11.28 8.31
C ILE A 211 2.09 -11.35 6.81
N PRO A 212 0.87 -11.74 6.41
CA PRO A 212 0.44 -11.70 5.01
C PRO A 212 0.21 -10.26 4.52
N GLU A 213 0.47 -10.02 3.25
CA GLU A 213 0.30 -8.73 2.58
C GLU A 213 -1.16 -8.53 2.14
N LEU A 214 -1.68 -7.31 2.10
CA LEU A 214 -3.10 -7.10 1.73
C LEU A 214 -3.54 -7.72 0.38
N PRO A 215 -2.75 -7.65 -0.72
CA PRO A 215 -3.12 -8.29 -1.99
C PRO A 215 -3.30 -9.81 -1.92
N GLU A 216 -2.74 -10.45 -0.89
CA GLU A 216 -2.81 -11.90 -0.70
C GLU A 216 -4.17 -12.35 -0.13
N PHE A 217 -4.73 -11.61 0.84
CA PHE A 217 -5.97 -11.98 1.53
C PHE A 217 -7.15 -11.02 1.33
N VAL A 218 -6.94 -9.81 0.78
CA VAL A 218 -7.97 -8.86 0.30
C VAL A 218 -7.66 -8.41 -1.14
N PRO A 219 -7.60 -9.35 -2.11
CA PRO A 219 -7.19 -9.06 -3.48
C PRO A 219 -8.12 -8.10 -4.22
N GLU A 220 -9.37 -7.93 -3.77
CA GLU A 220 -10.39 -7.10 -4.43
C GLU A 220 -10.09 -5.59 -4.45
N LEU A 221 -9.16 -5.13 -3.60
CA LEU A 221 -8.64 -3.76 -3.61
C LEU A 221 -7.62 -3.53 -4.75
N TYR A 222 -7.10 -4.61 -5.34
CA TYR A 222 -5.98 -4.57 -6.29
C TYR A 222 -6.37 -5.03 -7.71
N VAL A 223 -7.48 -5.77 -7.85
CA VAL A 223 -7.99 -6.31 -9.13
C VAL A 223 -9.35 -5.72 -9.52
N ASN A 224 -9.77 -5.93 -10.77
CA ASN A 224 -11.08 -5.49 -11.27
C ASN A 224 -12.18 -6.56 -11.13
N ASP A 225 -13.43 -6.14 -11.23
CA ASP A 225 -14.64 -6.98 -11.28
C ASP A 225 -14.55 -8.16 -12.27
N GLU A 226 -14.00 -7.91 -13.46
CA GLU A 226 -13.75 -8.91 -14.51
C GLU A 226 -12.84 -10.07 -14.05
N PHE A 227 -11.83 -9.78 -13.22
CA PHE A 227 -10.93 -10.80 -12.68
C PHE A 227 -11.72 -11.85 -11.88
N PHE A 228 -12.66 -11.42 -11.05
CA PHE A 228 -13.44 -12.34 -10.22
C PHE A 228 -14.40 -13.23 -11.01
N ALA A 229 -14.86 -12.79 -12.18
CA ALA A 229 -15.61 -13.67 -13.08
C ALA A 229 -14.72 -14.82 -13.59
N LYS A 230 -13.57 -14.47 -14.18
CA LYS A 230 -12.61 -15.42 -14.76
C LYS A 230 -12.00 -16.35 -13.70
N ALA A 231 -11.59 -15.82 -12.55
CA ALA A 231 -11.02 -16.61 -11.45
C ALA A 231 -12.04 -17.62 -10.89
N ARG A 232 -13.33 -17.27 -10.79
CA ARG A 232 -14.36 -18.24 -10.40
C ARG A 232 -14.60 -19.29 -11.48
N GLU A 233 -14.63 -18.93 -12.75
CA GLU A 233 -14.75 -19.87 -13.86
C GLU A 233 -13.59 -20.89 -13.86
N GLU A 234 -12.35 -20.40 -13.83
CA GLU A 234 -11.13 -21.19 -13.76
C GLU A 234 -11.14 -22.14 -12.54
N MET A 235 -11.49 -21.64 -11.35
CA MET A 235 -11.48 -22.46 -10.13
C MET A 235 -12.57 -23.55 -10.08
N HIS A 236 -13.70 -23.37 -10.76
CA HIS A 236 -14.78 -24.37 -10.81
C HIS A 236 -14.64 -25.36 -11.96
N LEU A 237 -14.09 -24.94 -13.11
CA LEU A 237 -13.98 -25.78 -14.31
C LEU A 237 -12.63 -26.51 -14.41
N ILE A 238 -11.54 -25.92 -13.93
CA ILE A 238 -10.18 -26.45 -14.10
C ILE A 238 -9.63 -27.01 -12.78
N SER A 239 -9.11 -28.24 -12.84
CA SER A 239 -8.52 -28.94 -11.70
C SER A 239 -7.32 -28.17 -11.12
N PRO A 240 -7.13 -28.10 -9.79
CA PRO A 240 -6.13 -27.26 -9.13
C PRO A 240 -4.71 -27.24 -9.69
N GLY A 241 -4.19 -28.37 -10.20
CA GLY A 241 -2.84 -28.47 -10.77
C GLY A 241 -2.69 -27.96 -12.21
N ASN A 242 -3.80 -27.68 -12.89
CA ASN A 242 -3.84 -27.31 -14.32
C ASN A 242 -4.27 -25.86 -14.56
N ARG A 243 -4.53 -25.07 -13.49
CA ARG A 243 -5.11 -23.73 -13.58
C ARG A 243 -4.12 -22.69 -14.11
N ALA A 244 -4.60 -21.80 -14.96
CA ALA A 244 -3.85 -20.67 -15.48
C ALA A 244 -3.92 -19.43 -14.56
N PRO A 245 -2.85 -18.62 -14.47
CA PRO A 245 -2.91 -17.28 -13.88
C PRO A 245 -3.83 -16.37 -14.69
N VAL A 246 -4.82 -15.77 -14.01
CA VAL A 246 -5.79 -14.86 -14.64
C VAL A 246 -5.20 -13.46 -14.70
N THR A 247 -5.12 -12.88 -15.90
CA THR A 247 -4.57 -11.52 -16.10
C THR A 247 -5.51 -10.44 -15.58
N VAL A 248 -4.97 -9.56 -14.74
CA VAL A 248 -5.67 -8.41 -14.15
C VAL A 248 -5.58 -7.23 -15.13
N ASN A 249 -6.74 -6.76 -15.61
CA ASN A 249 -6.80 -5.63 -16.53
C ASN A 249 -6.84 -4.30 -15.75
N ARG A 250 -5.73 -3.56 -15.78
CA ARG A 250 -5.57 -2.25 -15.12
C ARG A 250 -5.59 -1.06 -16.07
N ALA A 251 -5.78 -1.25 -17.38
CA ALA A 251 -5.92 -0.14 -18.33
C ALA A 251 -7.36 0.43 -18.29
N VAL A 252 -7.77 0.95 -17.14
CA VAL A 252 -9.16 1.30 -16.82
C VAL A 252 -9.52 2.71 -17.30
N GLY A 253 -9.56 2.92 -18.61
CA GLY A 253 -9.97 4.20 -19.19
C GLY A 253 -9.77 4.31 -20.69
N LYS A 254 -10.07 5.50 -21.22
CA LYS A 254 -9.71 5.99 -22.57
C LYS A 254 -9.46 7.51 -22.60
N ASP A 255 -9.43 8.10 -21.41
CA ASP A 255 -9.08 9.48 -21.10
C ASP A 255 -7.56 9.68 -21.11
N ASP A 256 -7.15 10.94 -21.06
CA ASP A 256 -5.75 11.39 -21.01
C ASP A 256 -5.01 10.97 -19.74
N GLU A 257 -5.66 10.99 -18.56
CA GLU A 257 -5.05 10.50 -17.31
C GLU A 257 -4.83 8.98 -17.33
N SER A 258 -5.65 8.20 -18.07
CA SER A 258 -5.59 6.73 -18.10
C SER A 258 -4.25 6.15 -18.56
N VAL A 259 -3.42 6.92 -19.27
CA VAL A 259 -2.06 6.51 -19.64
C VAL A 259 -1.17 6.20 -18.43
N LEU A 260 -1.45 6.81 -17.27
CA LEU A 260 -0.70 6.66 -16.02
C LEU A 260 -1.14 5.48 -15.15
N TRP A 261 -1.96 4.56 -15.67
CA TRP A 261 -2.48 3.40 -14.94
C TRP A 261 -1.37 2.56 -14.27
N TYR A 262 -0.22 2.41 -14.94
CA TYR A 262 0.91 1.60 -14.47
C TYR A 262 1.58 2.16 -13.20
N PHE A 263 1.40 3.46 -12.92
CA PHE A 263 1.86 4.14 -11.71
C PHE A 263 0.71 4.26 -10.70
N ARG A 264 -0.43 4.84 -11.10
CA ARG A 264 -1.58 5.08 -10.21
C ARG A 264 -2.19 3.81 -9.63
N GLU A 265 -2.08 2.68 -10.33
CA GLU A 265 -2.71 1.43 -9.93
C GLU A 265 -1.71 0.34 -9.50
N ASP A 266 -0.43 0.66 -9.26
CA ASP A 266 0.58 -0.33 -8.85
C ASP A 266 0.32 -0.96 -7.46
N PRO A 267 0.16 -2.30 -7.35
CA PRO A 267 -0.17 -2.92 -6.07
C PRO A 267 0.91 -2.72 -5.02
N HIS A 268 2.20 -2.65 -5.39
CA HIS A 268 3.30 -2.48 -4.44
C HIS A 268 3.33 -1.04 -3.90
N PHE A 269 3.06 -0.04 -4.75
CA PHE A 269 2.86 1.35 -4.32
C PHE A 269 1.72 1.44 -3.30
N HIS A 270 0.58 0.82 -3.59
CA HIS A 270 -0.58 0.78 -2.68
C HIS A 270 -0.33 0.00 -1.38
N VAL A 271 0.43 -1.10 -1.42
CA VAL A 271 0.87 -1.84 -0.23
C VAL A 271 1.77 -0.99 0.65
N MET A 272 2.78 -0.31 0.09
CA MET A 272 3.64 0.59 0.86
C MET A 272 2.87 1.77 1.41
N HIS A 273 1.99 2.40 0.62
CA HIS A 273 1.20 3.55 1.07
C HIS A 273 0.29 3.22 2.26
N TRP A 274 -0.43 2.10 2.20
CA TRP A 274 -1.20 1.61 3.33
C TRP A 274 -0.30 1.29 4.52
N LYS A 275 0.78 0.51 4.32
CA LYS A 275 1.76 0.19 5.38
C LYS A 275 2.27 1.44 6.07
N TRP A 276 2.67 2.47 5.33
CA TRP A 276 3.14 3.73 5.89
C TRP A 276 2.12 4.31 6.88
N HIS A 277 0.84 4.35 6.51
CA HIS A 277 -0.24 4.80 7.40
C HIS A 277 -0.66 3.78 8.49
N VAL A 278 -0.29 2.50 8.39
CA VAL A 278 -0.35 1.54 9.50
C VAL A 278 0.72 1.88 10.55
N TYR A 279 1.91 2.29 10.12
CA TYR A 279 3.02 2.63 11.02
C TYR A 279 2.91 4.06 11.57
N TYR A 280 2.45 5.02 10.76
CA TYR A 280 2.32 6.45 11.09
C TYR A 280 0.84 6.91 11.01
N PRO A 281 -0.04 6.43 11.92
CA PRO A 281 -1.47 6.70 11.90
C PRO A 281 -1.81 8.20 11.97
N ALA A 282 -2.85 8.59 11.24
CA ALA A 282 -3.26 10.00 11.06
C ALA A 282 -4.00 10.63 12.26
N GLY A 283 -4.32 9.86 13.33
CA GLY A 283 -4.92 10.39 14.56
C GLY A 283 -5.86 9.41 15.27
N THR A 284 -5.68 9.27 16.58
CA THR A 284 -6.43 8.41 17.52
C THR A 284 -5.94 8.72 18.94
N ASP A 285 -6.69 8.43 19.99
CA ASP A 285 -6.34 8.80 21.39
C ASP A 285 -5.17 7.99 22.01
N ASP A 286 -4.48 7.17 21.21
CA ASP A 286 -3.37 6.32 21.64
C ASP A 286 -2.02 7.00 21.39
N VAL A 287 -1.48 7.63 22.43
CA VAL A 287 -0.21 8.39 22.36
C VAL A 287 0.97 7.48 22.03
N GLN A 288 1.01 6.24 22.52
CA GLN A 288 2.14 5.31 22.28
C GLN A 288 2.18 4.77 20.84
N TYR A 289 1.04 4.80 20.15
CA TYR A 289 0.96 4.46 18.73
C TYR A 289 1.23 5.67 17.83
N VAL A 290 0.82 6.88 18.24
CA VAL A 290 0.84 8.07 17.38
C VAL A 290 2.10 8.92 17.52
N ASP A 291 2.66 9.07 18.72
CA ASP A 291 3.79 9.98 18.98
C ASP A 291 5.12 9.35 18.53
N LEU A 292 5.46 9.60 17.26
CA LEU A 292 6.60 9.00 16.56
C LEU A 292 7.57 10.06 16.02
N PRO A 293 8.88 9.82 16.10
CA PRO A 293 9.91 10.82 15.84
C PRO A 293 9.84 11.32 14.39
N ARG A 294 9.66 12.63 14.22
CA ARG A 294 9.63 13.33 12.92
C ARG A 294 8.54 12.82 11.95
N ARG A 295 7.41 12.29 12.47
CA ARG A 295 6.35 11.71 11.62
C ARG A 295 5.63 12.73 10.73
N GLY A 296 5.52 13.98 11.16
CA GLY A 296 4.95 15.08 10.39
C GLY A 296 5.86 15.47 9.24
N GLU A 297 7.17 15.59 9.47
CA GLU A 297 8.16 15.77 8.40
C GLU A 297 8.11 14.61 7.39
N LEU A 298 8.04 13.37 7.89
CA LEU A 298 7.96 12.18 7.04
C LEU A 298 6.67 12.17 6.20
N PHE A 299 5.54 12.56 6.79
CA PHE A 299 4.25 12.69 6.08
C PHE A 299 4.37 13.60 4.85
N VAL A 300 4.86 14.84 5.01
CA VAL A 300 4.98 15.77 3.89
C VAL A 300 6.12 15.40 2.93
N HIS A 301 7.22 14.82 3.42
CA HIS A 301 8.32 14.37 2.57
C HIS A 301 7.92 13.21 1.65
N LEU A 302 7.23 12.19 2.20
CA LEU A 302 6.72 11.04 1.46
C LEU A 302 5.82 11.50 0.30
N HIS A 303 4.83 12.33 0.62
CA HIS A 303 3.85 12.79 -0.36
C HIS A 303 4.43 13.81 -1.37
N ARG A 304 5.47 14.57 -0.98
CA ARG A 304 6.31 15.33 -1.92
C ARG A 304 7.01 14.40 -2.91
N GLN A 305 7.61 13.30 -2.45
CA GLN A 305 8.27 12.32 -3.32
C GLN A 305 7.27 11.62 -4.26
N PHE A 306 6.05 11.30 -3.79
CA PHE A 306 4.99 10.78 -4.66
C PHE A 306 4.61 11.78 -5.75
N THR A 307 4.43 13.06 -5.38
CA THR A 307 4.05 14.15 -6.30
C THR A 307 5.17 14.44 -7.30
N ALA A 308 6.44 14.39 -6.87
CA ALA A 308 7.61 14.53 -7.74
C ALA A 308 7.69 13.41 -8.79
N ARG A 309 7.51 12.16 -8.34
CA ARG A 309 7.51 10.98 -9.22
C ARG A 309 6.30 11.00 -10.16
N TYR A 310 5.12 11.37 -9.67
CA TYR A 310 3.93 11.54 -10.50
C TYR A 310 4.14 12.60 -11.58
N ASN A 311 4.73 13.76 -11.27
CA ASN A 311 5.06 14.78 -12.27
C ASN A 311 6.05 14.27 -13.34
N ALA A 312 7.02 13.44 -12.97
CA ALA A 312 7.92 12.80 -13.94
C ALA A 312 7.18 11.83 -14.88
N GLU A 313 6.21 11.06 -14.37
CA GLU A 313 5.34 10.23 -15.20
C GLU A 313 4.39 11.07 -16.07
N ARG A 314 3.87 12.19 -15.56
CA ARG A 314 3.01 13.11 -16.34
C ARG A 314 3.75 13.66 -17.55
N PHE A 315 4.92 14.27 -17.34
CA PHE A 315 5.70 14.86 -18.43
C PHE A 315 6.08 13.81 -19.51
N THR A 316 6.49 12.61 -19.09
CA THR A 316 6.87 11.53 -20.02
C THR A 316 5.71 10.96 -20.83
N ASN A 317 4.46 11.17 -20.41
CA ASN A 317 3.26 10.79 -21.14
C ASN A 317 2.50 12.01 -21.75
N GLY A 318 3.14 13.18 -21.84
CA GLY A 318 2.56 14.37 -22.50
C GLY A 318 1.53 15.14 -21.66
N LEU A 319 1.49 14.93 -20.34
CA LEU A 319 0.58 15.59 -19.42
C LEU A 319 1.31 16.70 -18.63
N PRO A 320 0.70 17.89 -18.45
CA PRO A 320 1.29 18.96 -17.64
C PRO A 320 1.33 18.57 -16.16
N ALA A 321 2.19 19.25 -15.38
CA ALA A 321 2.33 19.05 -13.94
C ALA A 321 0.98 19.09 -13.21
N VAL A 322 0.87 18.31 -12.13
CA VAL A 322 -0.35 18.27 -11.31
C VAL A 322 -0.60 19.63 -10.64
N LEU A 323 -1.86 20.07 -10.64
CA LEU A 323 -2.29 21.32 -10.00
C LEU A 323 -2.77 21.05 -8.57
N PRO A 324 -2.63 21.99 -7.62
CA PRO A 324 -3.24 21.85 -6.29
C PRO A 324 -4.77 21.78 -6.41
N MET A 325 -5.40 21.03 -5.50
CA MET A 325 -6.85 20.98 -5.42
C MET A 325 -7.43 22.33 -5.02
N ASP A 326 -8.49 22.74 -5.71
CA ASP A 326 -9.30 23.90 -5.39
C ASP A 326 -10.73 23.43 -5.10
N VAL A 327 -11.14 23.51 -3.84
CA VAL A 327 -12.46 23.02 -3.38
C VAL A 327 -13.64 23.83 -3.95
N HIS A 328 -13.37 25.02 -4.50
CA HIS A 328 -14.37 25.90 -5.11
C HIS A 328 -14.62 25.61 -6.59
N LYS A 329 -13.80 24.74 -7.21
CA LYS A 329 -13.89 24.42 -8.65
C LYS A 329 -14.40 22.99 -8.90
N PRO A 330 -14.99 22.72 -10.08
CA PRO A 330 -15.21 21.35 -10.56
C PRO A 330 -13.88 20.61 -10.75
N LEU A 331 -13.81 19.36 -10.31
CA LEU A 331 -12.66 18.48 -10.50
C LEU A 331 -12.59 18.05 -11.97
N PRO A 332 -11.52 18.36 -12.73
CA PRO A 332 -11.53 18.26 -14.19
C PRO A 332 -11.54 16.82 -14.73
N LYS A 333 -11.16 15.84 -13.90
CA LYS A 333 -11.04 14.42 -14.26
C LYS A 333 -11.72 13.58 -13.19
N GLY A 334 -12.58 12.65 -13.59
CA GLY A 334 -13.14 11.59 -12.79
C GLY A 334 -12.22 10.37 -12.68
N TYR A 335 -12.70 9.33 -12.03
CA TYR A 335 -12.07 8.01 -12.01
C TYR A 335 -13.07 6.93 -11.58
N PHE A 336 -13.01 5.74 -12.20
CA PHE A 336 -13.98 4.65 -11.99
C PHE A 336 -13.26 3.32 -11.74
N PRO A 337 -13.08 2.90 -10.48
CA PRO A 337 -12.08 1.90 -10.08
C PRO A 337 -12.32 0.46 -10.57
N LYS A 338 -13.56 0.09 -10.92
CA LYS A 338 -13.98 -1.31 -11.22
C LYS A 338 -13.71 -2.34 -10.11
N MET A 339 -13.34 -1.87 -8.91
CA MET A 339 -13.16 -2.70 -7.74
C MET A 339 -14.52 -3.11 -7.16
N ILE A 340 -14.52 -4.23 -6.44
CA ILE A 340 -15.65 -4.70 -5.64
C ILE A 340 -15.16 -4.96 -4.21
N HIS A 341 -16.07 -5.08 -3.25
CA HIS A 341 -15.77 -5.57 -1.90
C HIS A 341 -16.51 -6.90 -1.75
N LEU A 342 -15.80 -8.03 -1.62
CA LEU A 342 -16.44 -9.35 -1.62
C LEU A 342 -17.37 -9.50 -0.41
N HIS A 343 -16.84 -9.13 0.76
CA HIS A 343 -17.52 -9.19 2.05
C HIS A 343 -18.82 -8.37 2.11
N GLY A 344 -18.74 -7.09 1.72
CA GLY A 344 -19.91 -6.21 1.60
C GLY A 344 -20.79 -6.51 0.37
N SER A 345 -20.27 -7.26 -0.61
CA SER A 345 -20.90 -7.58 -1.90
C SER A 345 -21.38 -6.33 -2.67
N LYS A 346 -20.61 -5.24 -2.60
CA LYS A 346 -20.86 -3.96 -3.30
C LYS A 346 -19.68 -3.58 -4.20
N GLY A 347 -19.94 -2.92 -5.32
CA GLY A 347 -18.91 -2.26 -6.12
C GLY A 347 -18.38 -0.99 -5.45
N THR A 348 -17.10 -0.66 -5.65
CA THR A 348 -16.54 0.63 -5.24
C THR A 348 -16.99 1.70 -6.24
N ILE A 349 -17.63 2.77 -5.78
CA ILE A 349 -18.13 3.83 -6.67
C ILE A 349 -17.00 4.68 -7.24
N GLY A 350 -17.22 5.14 -8.48
CA GLY A 350 -16.38 6.10 -9.17
C GLY A 350 -16.95 7.52 -9.15
N ARG A 351 -16.10 8.48 -9.45
CA ARG A 351 -16.39 9.92 -9.48
C ARG A 351 -16.37 10.40 -10.94
N GLN A 352 -17.28 11.30 -11.31
CA GLN A 352 -17.40 11.82 -12.68
C GLN A 352 -16.42 12.98 -12.95
N ASP A 353 -16.15 13.22 -14.23
CA ASP A 353 -15.58 14.49 -14.70
C ASP A 353 -16.51 15.64 -14.26
N GLY A 354 -15.95 16.72 -13.72
CA GLY A 354 -16.72 17.89 -13.28
C GLY A 354 -17.45 17.72 -11.94
N SER A 355 -17.27 16.63 -11.20
CA SER A 355 -17.76 16.53 -9.81
C SER A 355 -17.21 17.68 -8.95
N THR A 356 -18.03 18.21 -8.02
CA THR A 356 -17.72 19.42 -7.25
C THR A 356 -18.01 19.24 -5.76
N LEU A 357 -17.24 19.92 -4.92
CA LEU A 357 -17.35 19.87 -3.45
C LEU A 357 -18.24 21.00 -2.89
N LEU A 358 -18.64 21.97 -3.72
CA LEU A 358 -19.52 23.09 -3.36
C LEU A 358 -20.85 22.73 -2.64
N PRO A 359 -21.50 21.58 -2.88
CA PRO A 359 -22.67 21.17 -2.09
C PRO A 359 -22.35 20.92 -0.60
N LEU A 360 -21.10 20.55 -0.28
CA LEU A 360 -20.62 20.24 1.06
C LEU A 360 -20.20 21.53 1.79
N LYS A 361 -21.13 22.48 1.94
CA LYS A 361 -20.85 23.85 2.42
C LYS A 361 -19.95 23.91 3.65
N THR A 362 -20.27 23.16 4.70
CA THR A 362 -19.51 23.14 5.96
C THR A 362 -18.09 22.60 5.78
N PHE A 363 -17.84 21.69 4.83
CA PHE A 363 -16.49 21.26 4.48
C PHE A 363 -15.71 22.39 3.79
N VAL A 364 -16.32 23.08 2.82
CA VAL A 364 -15.68 24.22 2.12
C VAL A 364 -15.39 25.36 3.10
N GLU A 365 -16.33 25.71 3.96
CA GLU A 365 -16.20 26.72 5.01
C GLU A 365 -15.10 26.36 6.04
N ASN A 366 -15.01 25.09 6.44
CA ASN A 366 -13.93 24.61 7.31
C ASN A 366 -12.56 24.61 6.60
N HIS A 367 -12.51 24.21 5.34
CA HIS A 367 -11.29 24.19 4.54
C HIS A 367 -10.71 25.61 4.40
N ASP A 368 -11.51 26.58 3.95
CA ASP A 368 -11.11 27.98 3.85
C ASP A 368 -10.64 28.54 5.21
N LYS A 369 -11.36 28.23 6.29
CA LYS A 369 -11.00 28.61 7.67
C LYS A 369 -9.63 28.04 8.06
N TRP A 370 -9.37 26.75 7.86
CA TRP A 370 -8.14 26.11 8.31
C TRP A 370 -6.94 26.45 7.44
N ILE A 371 -7.12 26.65 6.12
CA ILE A 371 -6.10 27.23 5.24
C ILE A 371 -5.74 28.65 5.73
N LYS A 372 -6.74 29.50 6.05
CA LYS A 372 -6.48 30.84 6.56
C LYS A 372 -5.78 30.84 7.91
N ILE A 373 -6.16 29.95 8.83
CA ILE A 373 -5.49 29.77 10.12
C ILE A 373 -4.04 29.29 9.92
N TYR A 374 -3.78 28.38 8.98
CA TYR A 374 -2.41 27.96 8.65
C TYR A 374 -1.56 29.13 8.12
N GLU A 375 -2.12 29.99 7.27
CA GLU A 375 -1.43 31.19 6.80
C GLU A 375 -1.19 32.22 7.91
N ASP A 376 -2.15 32.43 8.83
CA ASP A 376 -1.96 33.29 10.01
C ASP A 376 -0.89 32.74 10.97
N VAL A 377 -0.82 31.42 11.12
CA VAL A 377 0.26 30.71 11.83
C VAL A 377 1.63 30.95 11.17
N LEU A 378 1.68 30.92 9.83
CA LEU A 378 2.88 31.28 9.09
C LEU A 378 3.23 32.78 9.23
N GLU A 379 2.27 33.68 9.40
CA GLU A 379 2.55 35.10 9.67
C GLU A 379 3.04 35.35 11.11
N GLN A 380 2.47 34.70 12.13
CA GLN A 380 2.85 34.96 13.53
C GLN A 380 4.17 34.31 13.98
N GLY A 381 4.64 33.25 13.33
CA GLY A 381 5.95 32.63 13.63
C GLY A 381 5.96 31.58 14.74
N TYR A 382 4.79 31.14 15.21
CA TYR A 382 4.64 30.14 16.28
C TYR A 382 3.28 29.43 16.20
N VAL A 383 3.18 28.28 16.87
CA VAL A 383 1.92 27.62 17.24
C VAL A 383 1.65 27.79 18.74
N GLU A 384 0.39 27.68 19.14
CA GLU A 384 -0.06 27.70 20.53
C GLU A 384 -0.77 26.38 20.87
N TYR A 385 -0.35 25.76 21.96
CA TYR A 385 -0.90 24.49 22.44
C TYR A 385 -2.16 24.72 23.28
N LYS A 386 -2.97 23.67 23.49
CA LYS A 386 -4.18 23.70 24.35
C LYS A 386 -3.97 24.23 25.78
N ASN A 387 -2.73 24.28 26.27
CA ASN A 387 -2.34 24.82 27.57
C ASN A 387 -1.89 26.31 27.54
N GLY A 388 -1.99 26.99 26.40
CA GLY A 388 -1.52 28.38 26.20
C GLY A 388 0.01 28.54 26.06
N SER A 389 0.78 27.44 26.03
CA SER A 389 2.22 27.50 25.73
C SER A 389 2.46 27.65 24.24
N GLN A 390 3.49 28.41 23.85
CA GLN A 390 3.79 28.74 22.46
C GLN A 390 5.13 28.13 22.03
N LYS A 391 5.17 27.57 20.81
CA LYS A 391 6.38 27.00 20.20
C LYS A 391 6.66 27.68 18.86
N LYS A 392 7.88 28.20 18.71
CA LYS A 392 8.30 28.90 17.49
C LYS A 392 8.43 27.95 16.30
N LEU A 393 8.02 28.44 15.14
CA LEU A 393 8.12 27.74 13.87
C LEU A 393 9.49 27.97 13.24
N VAL A 394 10.46 27.18 13.71
CA VAL A 394 11.85 27.18 13.25
C VAL A 394 12.35 25.75 13.00
N ASP A 395 13.41 25.64 12.19
CA ASP A 395 14.17 24.41 11.94
C ASP A 395 13.35 23.15 11.56
N ILE A 396 13.71 21.98 12.09
CA ILE A 396 13.08 20.69 11.80
C ILE A 396 11.94 20.45 12.80
N GLU A 397 12.03 20.92 14.04
CA GLU A 397 10.99 20.70 15.04
C GLU A 397 9.71 21.49 14.71
N GLY A 398 9.85 22.77 14.33
CA GLY A 398 8.72 23.58 13.88
C GLY A 398 8.11 23.10 12.56
N LEU A 399 8.91 22.44 11.72
CA LEU A 399 8.47 21.81 10.48
C LEU A 399 7.60 20.58 10.78
N ASP A 400 8.07 19.69 11.66
CA ASP A 400 7.32 18.48 12.05
C ASP A 400 5.96 18.85 12.67
N ILE A 401 5.99 19.80 13.62
CA ILE A 401 4.81 20.35 14.29
C ILE A 401 3.77 20.88 13.30
N ILE A 402 4.17 21.74 12.34
CA ILE A 402 3.21 22.32 11.39
C ILE A 402 2.70 21.30 10.36
N SER A 403 3.45 20.21 10.15
CA SER A 403 3.07 19.13 9.23
C SER A 403 2.09 18.15 9.88
N ASN A 404 2.27 17.85 11.18
CA ASN A 404 1.27 17.17 12.02
C ASN A 404 -0.06 17.97 12.10
N GLN A 405 0.02 19.31 12.05
CA GLN A 405 -1.15 20.18 11.90
C GLN A 405 -1.81 20.05 10.52
N LEU A 406 -1.06 20.03 9.41
CA LEU A 406 -1.62 19.89 8.06
C LEU A 406 -2.32 18.55 7.85
N GLU A 407 -1.71 17.47 8.32
CA GLU A 407 -2.33 16.14 8.29
C GLU A 407 -3.62 16.12 9.10
N GLY A 408 -3.63 16.80 10.26
CA GLY A 408 -4.77 16.85 11.17
C GLY A 408 -4.77 15.73 12.20
N ASN A 409 -3.67 15.60 12.94
CA ASN A 409 -3.51 14.54 13.94
C ASN A 409 -4.11 14.93 15.30
N THR A 410 -4.95 14.08 15.90
CA THR A 410 -5.67 14.39 17.15
C THR A 410 -4.79 14.45 18.40
N VAL A 411 -3.60 13.82 18.39
CA VAL A 411 -2.66 13.79 19.53
C VAL A 411 -1.51 14.77 19.34
N VAL A 412 -0.82 14.72 18.19
CA VAL A 412 0.41 15.51 17.96
C VAL A 412 0.18 16.85 17.25
N SER A 413 -1.05 17.20 16.84
CA SER A 413 -1.37 18.58 16.48
C SER A 413 -1.47 19.45 17.74
N PRO A 414 -0.75 20.60 17.83
CA PRO A 414 -0.66 21.41 19.07
C PRO A 414 -2.02 21.79 19.68
N ASN A 415 -3.01 22.03 18.82
CA ASN A 415 -4.39 22.29 19.19
C ASN A 415 -5.34 21.90 18.05
N TYR A 416 -5.58 20.60 17.90
CA TYR A 416 -6.46 20.02 16.87
C TYR A 416 -7.80 20.76 16.69
N ASP A 417 -8.49 21.12 17.78
CA ASP A 417 -9.82 21.73 17.72
C ASP A 417 -9.81 23.16 17.14
N PHE A 418 -8.67 23.85 17.25
CA PHE A 418 -8.45 25.18 16.69
C PHE A 418 -7.89 25.11 15.26
N TYR A 419 -6.80 24.35 15.08
CA TYR A 419 -6.03 24.28 13.83
C TYR A 419 -6.68 23.41 12.76
N GLY A 420 -7.49 22.42 13.15
CA GLY A 420 -8.26 21.60 12.23
C GLY A 420 -7.52 20.41 11.63
N ASN A 421 -8.02 19.99 10.48
CA ASN A 421 -7.67 18.73 9.82
C ASN A 421 -7.76 18.87 8.30
N VAL A 422 -6.83 19.63 7.71
CA VAL A 422 -6.93 20.02 6.28
C VAL A 422 -6.86 18.79 5.38
N HIS A 423 -5.88 17.91 5.60
CA HIS A 423 -5.68 16.72 4.78
C HIS A 423 -6.79 15.66 4.94
N ASN A 424 -7.03 15.15 6.15
CA ASN A 424 -7.96 14.02 6.28
C ASN A 424 -9.42 14.45 6.06
N ASP A 425 -9.79 15.71 6.30
CA ASP A 425 -11.14 16.18 5.97
C ASP A 425 -11.33 16.30 4.44
N MET A 426 -10.29 16.63 3.66
CA MET A 426 -10.36 16.49 2.19
C MET A 426 -10.57 15.03 1.77
N HIS A 427 -9.85 14.07 2.35
CA HIS A 427 -10.07 12.64 2.09
C HIS A 427 -11.41 12.11 2.62
N ALA A 428 -11.99 12.72 3.65
CA ALA A 428 -13.31 12.37 4.18
C ALA A 428 -14.48 12.98 3.38
N ASN A 429 -14.25 14.02 2.57
CA ASN A 429 -15.29 14.74 1.84
C ASN A 429 -15.20 14.61 0.31
N LEU A 430 -14.01 14.40 -0.27
CA LEU A 430 -13.85 14.05 -1.69
C LEU A 430 -14.70 12.83 -2.12
N PRO A 431 -14.82 11.74 -1.34
CA PRO A 431 -15.73 10.64 -1.64
C PRO A 431 -17.20 11.08 -1.74
N LYS A 432 -17.61 12.06 -0.92
CA LYS A 432 -18.99 12.55 -0.86
C LYS A 432 -19.38 13.39 -2.08
N ALA A 433 -18.44 13.75 -2.97
CA ALA A 433 -18.73 14.49 -4.20
C ALA A 433 -19.74 13.79 -5.16
N VAL A 434 -20.01 12.50 -4.94
CA VAL A 434 -20.92 11.66 -5.74
C VAL A 434 -22.32 11.52 -5.13
N ASP A 435 -22.46 11.60 -3.81
CA ASP A 435 -23.75 11.67 -3.07
C ASP A 435 -23.59 12.59 -1.84
N PRO A 436 -23.57 13.93 -2.03
CA PRO A 436 -23.16 14.87 -0.98
C PRO A 436 -24.05 14.91 0.27
N ILE A 437 -25.25 14.34 0.19
CA ILE A 437 -26.26 14.34 1.23
C ILE A 437 -26.78 12.93 1.58
N ALA A 438 -26.07 11.88 1.14
CA ALA A 438 -26.36 10.47 1.39
C ALA A 438 -27.80 10.03 1.00
N VAL A 439 -28.39 10.66 -0.01
CA VAL A 439 -29.79 10.40 -0.44
C VAL A 439 -29.90 9.13 -1.27
N HIS A 440 -28.81 8.68 -1.90
CA HIS A 440 -28.75 7.45 -2.68
C HIS A 440 -28.20 6.26 -1.87
N ASN A 441 -27.62 6.51 -0.68
CA ASN A 441 -27.07 5.48 0.21
C ASN A 441 -25.98 4.62 -0.46
N GLU A 442 -25.18 5.29 -1.29
CA GLU A 442 -24.03 4.72 -1.99
C GLU A 442 -22.91 4.33 -1.01
N PRO A 443 -22.05 3.35 -1.35
CA PRO A 443 -20.92 2.95 -0.51
C PRO A 443 -19.79 3.99 -0.53
N LEU A 444 -18.67 3.68 0.13
CA LEU A 444 -17.49 4.53 0.04
C LEU A 444 -16.87 4.49 -1.38
N ALA A 445 -16.38 5.63 -1.84
CA ALA A 445 -15.62 5.74 -3.09
C ALA A 445 -14.17 5.27 -2.89
N VAL A 446 -13.46 5.00 -3.98
CA VAL A 446 -12.03 4.60 -3.95
C VAL A 446 -11.14 5.59 -3.19
N THR A 447 -11.52 6.87 -3.17
CA THR A 447 -10.83 7.95 -2.44
C THR A 447 -10.96 7.89 -0.91
N SER A 448 -11.85 7.04 -0.37
CA SER A 448 -11.96 6.76 1.07
C SER A 448 -10.96 5.73 1.58
N TYR A 449 -10.46 4.83 0.72
CA TYR A 449 -9.67 3.68 1.14
C TYR A 449 -8.19 3.96 0.97
N ILE A 450 -7.45 4.02 2.08
CA ILE A 450 -6.01 4.35 2.07
C ILE A 450 -5.16 3.32 1.30
N THR A 451 -5.69 2.11 1.16
CA THR A 451 -5.17 0.98 0.37
C THR A 451 -5.30 1.16 -1.14
N THR A 452 -6.06 2.15 -1.62
CA THR A 452 -6.34 2.34 -3.06
C THR A 452 -6.46 3.81 -3.49
N VAL A 453 -6.40 4.76 -2.57
CA VAL A 453 -6.74 6.18 -2.80
C VAL A 453 -5.97 6.82 -3.96
N ALA A 454 -4.68 6.51 -4.11
CA ALA A 454 -3.83 7.02 -5.19
C ALA A 454 -4.18 6.49 -6.60
N LYS A 455 -5.19 5.60 -6.72
CA LYS A 455 -5.77 5.25 -8.02
C LYS A 455 -6.54 6.43 -8.64
N ASP A 456 -7.22 7.27 -7.85
CA ASP A 456 -7.89 8.48 -8.36
C ASP A 456 -6.86 9.63 -8.55
N PRO A 457 -6.76 10.27 -9.74
CA PRO A 457 -5.88 11.43 -9.95
C PRO A 457 -6.02 12.54 -8.90
N ALA A 458 -7.22 12.69 -8.31
CA ALA A 458 -7.51 13.68 -7.27
C ALA A 458 -6.64 13.53 -6.00
N PHE A 459 -6.10 12.35 -5.71
CA PHE A 459 -5.10 12.15 -4.66
C PHE A 459 -3.89 13.08 -4.85
N PHE A 460 -3.33 13.11 -6.05
CA PHE A 460 -2.17 13.95 -6.35
C PHE A 460 -2.52 15.45 -6.35
N ASN A 461 -3.77 15.83 -6.65
CA ASN A 461 -4.23 17.20 -6.46
C ASN A 461 -4.31 17.60 -4.97
N ILE A 462 -4.74 16.71 -4.07
CA ILE A 462 -4.72 16.95 -2.62
C ILE A 462 -3.27 17.10 -2.12
N HIS A 463 -2.38 16.16 -2.48
CA HIS A 463 -1.00 16.21 -2.00
C HIS A 463 -0.19 17.35 -2.62
N GLN A 464 -0.49 17.81 -3.83
CA GLN A 464 0.07 19.05 -4.38
C GLN A 464 -0.33 20.27 -3.54
N LEU A 465 -1.57 20.36 -3.05
CA LEU A 465 -1.98 21.43 -2.13
C LEU A 465 -1.24 21.34 -0.79
N MET A 466 -1.11 20.15 -0.21
CA MET A 466 -0.36 19.94 1.04
C MET A 466 1.12 20.32 0.86
N ASP A 467 1.71 19.98 -0.29
CA ASP A 467 3.08 20.30 -0.63
C ASP A 467 3.30 21.81 -0.92
N ASP A 468 2.30 22.51 -1.47
CA ASP A 468 2.33 23.96 -1.63
C ASP A 468 2.31 24.69 -0.28
N LEU A 469 1.53 24.19 0.69
CA LEU A 469 1.52 24.71 2.06
C LEU A 469 2.86 24.45 2.77
N TYR A 470 3.37 23.23 2.66
CA TYR A 470 4.70 22.85 3.15
C TYR A 470 5.84 23.68 2.53
N GLU A 471 5.77 23.99 1.24
CA GLU A 471 6.76 24.84 0.56
C GLU A 471 6.68 26.31 1.01
N LYS A 472 5.49 26.83 1.35
CA LYS A 472 5.37 28.16 2.00
C LYS A 472 6.13 28.18 3.33
N TYR A 473 5.98 27.15 4.17
CA TYR A 473 6.77 27.02 5.41
C TYR A 473 8.28 27.00 5.13
N LYS A 474 8.73 26.10 4.22
CA LYS A 474 10.16 25.95 3.87
C LYS A 474 10.77 27.28 3.44
N LYS A 475 10.12 27.99 2.51
CA LYS A 475 10.59 29.29 1.98
C LYS A 475 10.59 30.42 3.01
N LYS A 476 9.73 30.36 4.03
CA LYS A 476 9.60 31.44 5.00
C LYS A 476 10.60 31.34 6.16
N TYR A 477 10.83 30.14 6.69
CA TYR A 477 11.63 29.97 7.91
C TYR A 477 12.99 29.30 7.69
N LEU A 478 13.12 28.42 6.69
CA LEU A 478 14.36 27.67 6.52
C LEU A 478 15.32 28.41 5.60
N GLN A 479 16.34 29.02 6.22
CA GLN A 479 17.43 29.67 5.50
C GLN A 479 18.13 28.66 4.56
N PRO A 480 18.56 29.09 3.35
CA PRO A 480 19.42 28.29 2.48
C PRO A 480 20.63 27.75 3.20
N TYR A 481 21.05 26.52 2.85
CA TYR A 481 22.16 25.85 3.52
C TYR A 481 23.49 26.62 3.40
N GLU A 482 24.21 26.72 4.51
CA GLU A 482 25.52 27.36 4.57
C GLU A 482 26.56 26.51 3.83
N SER A 483 27.18 27.08 2.79
CA SER A 483 28.10 26.34 1.90
C SER A 483 29.20 25.59 2.66
N VAL A 484 29.80 26.21 3.69
CA VAL A 484 30.92 25.61 4.44
C VAL A 484 30.43 24.61 5.49
N LYS A 485 29.50 25.05 6.35
CA LYS A 485 29.06 24.34 7.55
C LYS A 485 28.08 23.20 7.26
N ASP A 486 27.11 23.46 6.37
CA ASP A 486 26.03 22.50 6.10
C ASP A 486 26.35 21.62 4.89
N LEU A 487 26.91 22.21 3.82
CA LEU A 487 27.13 21.52 2.54
C LEU A 487 28.53 20.89 2.40
N THR A 488 29.61 21.48 2.94
CA THR A 488 30.97 20.92 2.85
C THR A 488 31.62 20.59 4.22
N PRO A 489 30.99 19.80 5.09
CA PRO A 489 31.56 19.46 6.41
C PRO A 489 32.87 18.65 6.33
N LEU A 490 33.15 18.03 5.17
CA LEU A 490 34.40 17.32 4.87
C LEU A 490 35.21 18.08 3.79
N PRO A 491 35.91 19.18 4.11
CA PRO A 491 36.66 19.97 3.13
C PRO A 491 37.85 19.22 2.51
N ALA A 492 38.28 18.10 3.10
CA ALA A 492 39.30 17.20 2.56
C ALA A 492 38.76 16.20 1.52
N VAL A 493 37.43 16.06 1.37
CA VAL A 493 36.79 15.13 0.44
C VAL A 493 36.31 15.86 -0.80
N THR A 494 36.57 15.29 -1.98
CA THR A 494 36.17 15.85 -3.28
C THR A 494 35.54 14.75 -4.16
N LEU A 495 34.29 14.94 -4.57
CA LEU A 495 33.59 14.07 -5.51
C LEU A 495 33.82 14.60 -6.93
N SER A 496 34.62 13.90 -7.74
CA SER A 496 35.03 14.37 -9.07
C SER A 496 34.06 13.99 -10.18
N SER A 497 33.29 12.91 -10.01
CA SER A 497 32.25 12.49 -10.95
C SER A 497 31.28 11.48 -10.34
N VAL A 498 30.06 11.46 -10.87
CA VAL A 498 29.06 10.40 -10.74
C VAL A 498 28.71 9.90 -12.14
N SER A 499 28.38 8.61 -12.27
CA SER A 499 27.90 8.00 -13.51
C SER A 499 27.01 6.79 -13.19
N VAL A 500 26.19 6.36 -14.16
CA VAL A 500 25.49 5.06 -14.09
C VAL A 500 25.90 4.14 -15.22
N ARG A 501 25.91 2.83 -14.92
CA ARG A 501 26.18 1.75 -15.87
C ARG A 501 25.06 0.72 -15.78
N THR A 502 24.16 0.74 -16.75
CA THR A 502 23.10 -0.27 -16.91
C THR A 502 23.69 -1.57 -17.45
N LEU A 503 23.23 -2.71 -16.92
CA LEU A 503 23.71 -4.02 -17.35
C LEU A 503 23.40 -4.25 -18.85
N GLY A 504 24.46 -4.45 -19.64
CA GLY A 504 24.37 -4.65 -21.09
C GLY A 504 24.21 -3.38 -21.93
N ALA A 505 24.33 -2.18 -21.35
CA ALA A 505 24.40 -0.94 -22.14
C ALA A 505 25.82 -0.68 -22.66
N GLU A 506 25.93 -0.25 -23.93
CA GLU A 506 27.23 0.06 -24.56
C GLU A 506 27.84 1.38 -24.07
N VAL A 507 26.99 2.33 -23.67
CA VAL A 507 27.37 3.67 -23.21
C VAL A 507 26.99 3.88 -21.72
N PRO A 508 27.76 4.68 -20.97
CA PRO A 508 27.36 5.09 -19.63
C PRO A 508 26.17 6.06 -19.68
N ASN A 509 25.52 6.26 -18.54
CA ASN A 509 24.44 7.24 -18.31
C ASN A 509 23.11 7.00 -19.05
N GLU A 510 22.98 5.91 -19.81
CA GLU A 510 21.70 5.38 -20.27
C GLU A 510 21.08 4.44 -19.22
N LEU A 511 19.81 4.67 -18.91
CA LEU A 511 18.95 3.84 -18.07
C LEU A 511 17.79 3.30 -18.92
N SER A 512 17.38 2.05 -18.67
CA SER A 512 16.35 1.36 -19.47
C SER A 512 15.22 0.85 -18.59
N THR A 513 13.99 1.07 -19.05
CA THR A 513 12.72 0.67 -18.43
C THR A 513 11.87 -0.13 -19.41
N TYR A 514 11.00 -0.99 -18.89
CA TYR A 514 10.14 -1.89 -19.66
C TYR A 514 8.94 -2.32 -18.79
N TYR A 515 7.99 -3.07 -19.33
CA TYR A 515 6.95 -3.72 -18.51
C TYR A 515 7.36 -5.14 -18.13
N GLN A 516 7.09 -5.54 -16.89
CA GLN A 516 7.26 -6.91 -16.38
C GLN A 516 5.91 -7.46 -15.96
N GLN A 517 5.72 -8.77 -16.05
CA GLN A 517 4.62 -9.48 -15.39
C GLN A 517 5.08 -10.17 -14.10
N THR A 518 4.18 -10.26 -13.12
CA THR A 518 4.34 -11.10 -11.91
C THR A 518 3.02 -11.81 -11.63
N ASP A 519 3.10 -13.08 -11.18
CA ASP A 519 1.97 -13.93 -10.80
C ASP A 519 1.86 -14.04 -9.27
N LEU A 520 0.85 -13.39 -8.67
CA LEU A 520 0.59 -13.44 -7.24
C LEU A 520 -0.43 -14.53 -6.88
N ASP A 521 -0.16 -15.35 -5.85
CA ASP A 521 -1.17 -16.24 -5.28
C ASP A 521 -2.22 -15.44 -4.49
N VAL A 522 -3.48 -15.51 -4.93
CA VAL A 522 -4.62 -14.85 -4.27
C VAL A 522 -5.64 -15.85 -3.70
N SER A 523 -5.31 -17.15 -3.70
CA SER A 523 -6.25 -18.26 -3.45
C SER A 523 -7.05 -18.18 -2.15
N LEU A 524 -6.43 -17.57 -1.13
CA LEU A 524 -6.96 -17.45 0.23
C LEU A 524 -7.66 -16.11 0.47
N GLY A 525 -7.60 -15.16 -0.48
CA GLY A 525 -8.50 -14.00 -0.53
C GLY A 525 -9.76 -14.25 -1.37
N LEU A 526 -9.85 -15.40 -2.05
CA LEU A 526 -11.02 -15.76 -2.87
C LEU A 526 -12.12 -16.44 -2.04
N ASP A 527 -12.91 -15.61 -1.35
CA ASP A 527 -14.09 -16.02 -0.58
C ASP A 527 -15.08 -16.88 -1.40
N TYR A 528 -15.65 -17.91 -0.77
CA TYR A 528 -16.68 -18.80 -1.34
C TYR A 528 -16.26 -19.54 -2.64
N THR A 529 -14.95 -19.70 -2.88
CA THR A 529 -14.41 -20.47 -4.01
C THR A 529 -13.97 -21.89 -3.64
N PRO A 530 -13.83 -22.82 -4.62
CA PRO A 530 -13.29 -24.16 -4.41
C PRO A 530 -11.87 -24.19 -3.82
N ALA A 531 -11.42 -25.39 -3.45
CA ALA A 531 -10.03 -25.62 -3.06
C ALA A 531 -9.04 -25.44 -4.24
N GLY A 532 -7.75 -25.42 -3.90
CA GLY A 532 -6.65 -25.34 -4.85
C GLY A 532 -6.21 -23.91 -5.15
N ARG A 533 -5.09 -23.80 -5.87
CA ARG A 533 -4.42 -22.53 -6.16
C ARG A 533 -5.15 -21.71 -7.23
N GLN A 534 -5.00 -20.40 -7.18
CA GLN A 534 -5.36 -19.46 -8.23
C GLN A 534 -4.44 -18.24 -8.17
N TYR A 535 -3.90 -17.86 -9.32
CA TYR A 535 -2.95 -16.76 -9.46
C TYR A 535 -3.57 -15.56 -10.19
N ALA A 536 -3.13 -14.36 -9.80
CA ALA A 536 -3.44 -13.10 -10.45
C ALA A 536 -2.18 -12.55 -11.14
N ARG A 537 -2.25 -12.36 -12.47
CA ARG A 537 -1.13 -11.85 -13.27
C ARG A 537 -1.23 -10.34 -13.44
N PHE A 538 -0.29 -9.61 -12.86
CA PHE A 538 -0.19 -8.16 -12.96
C PHE A 538 0.94 -7.76 -13.93
N THR A 539 0.71 -6.79 -14.82
CA THR A 539 1.76 -6.17 -15.65
C THR A 539 2.15 -4.82 -15.05
N HIS A 540 3.37 -4.62 -14.57
CA HIS A 540 3.86 -3.39 -13.91
C HIS A 540 5.12 -2.83 -14.58
N LEU A 541 5.52 -1.60 -14.24
CA LEU A 541 6.78 -1.02 -14.69
C LEU A 541 7.97 -1.70 -14.01
N GLN A 542 9.08 -1.82 -14.73
CA GLN A 542 10.37 -2.32 -14.25
C GLN A 542 11.52 -1.57 -14.92
N HIS A 543 12.72 -1.60 -14.31
CA HIS A 543 13.96 -1.12 -14.91
C HIS A 543 15.02 -2.23 -15.04
N ARG A 544 15.98 -2.06 -15.95
CA ARG A 544 17.16 -2.95 -16.01
C ARG A 544 18.06 -2.68 -14.80
N PRO A 545 18.69 -3.69 -14.16
CA PRO A 545 19.65 -3.47 -13.09
C PRO A 545 20.83 -2.59 -13.53
N PHE A 546 21.27 -1.66 -12.67
CA PHE A 546 22.35 -0.73 -12.98
C PHE A 546 23.20 -0.42 -11.74
N VAL A 547 24.43 0.04 -11.99
CA VAL A 547 25.40 0.43 -10.95
C VAL A 547 25.66 1.93 -11.02
N TYR A 548 25.55 2.62 -9.87
CA TYR A 548 26.14 3.94 -9.69
C TYR A 548 27.65 3.78 -9.48
N GLU A 549 28.47 4.52 -10.23
CA GLU A 549 29.91 4.60 -10.01
C GLU A 549 30.33 6.06 -9.74
N LEU A 550 30.89 6.30 -8.55
CA LEU A 550 31.34 7.61 -8.08
C LEU A 550 32.86 7.62 -7.91
N LYS A 551 33.51 8.71 -8.29
CA LYS A 551 34.96 8.92 -8.13
C LYS A 551 35.22 9.95 -7.04
N VAL A 552 35.79 9.53 -5.91
CA VAL A 552 35.97 10.37 -4.72
C VAL A 552 37.42 10.41 -4.30
N ASN A 553 38.02 11.59 -4.24
CA ASN A 553 39.34 11.81 -3.64
C ASN A 553 39.15 12.19 -2.16
N SER A 554 39.92 11.55 -1.28
CA SER A 554 40.00 11.89 0.15
C SER A 554 41.42 12.31 0.49
N LYS A 555 41.59 13.52 1.04
CA LYS A 555 42.86 14.05 1.53
C LYS A 555 43.05 13.84 3.04
N GLU A 556 42.15 13.09 3.67
CA GLU A 556 42.29 12.63 5.05
C GLU A 556 43.48 11.65 5.20
N THR A 557 44.10 11.64 6.37
CA THR A 557 45.24 10.74 6.66
C THR A 557 44.82 9.34 7.11
N SER A 558 43.53 9.13 7.38
CA SER A 558 42.92 7.87 7.80
C SER A 558 41.63 7.60 7.04
N PRO A 559 41.09 6.36 7.06
CA PRO A 559 39.83 6.05 6.40
C PRO A 559 38.66 6.82 7.01
N ARG A 560 37.82 7.45 6.17
CA ARG A 560 36.64 8.23 6.59
C ARG A 560 35.35 7.55 6.13
N ARG A 561 34.45 7.26 7.07
CA ARG A 561 33.08 6.85 6.76
C ARG A 561 32.26 8.09 6.36
N VAL A 562 31.48 7.97 5.30
CA VAL A 562 30.69 9.04 4.67
C VAL A 562 29.31 8.52 4.32
N PHE A 563 28.30 9.38 4.23
CA PHE A 563 27.10 9.09 3.45
C PHE A 563 27.28 9.54 2.00
N VAL A 564 26.67 8.80 1.09
CA VAL A 564 26.46 9.16 -0.31
C VAL A 564 24.97 9.34 -0.52
N ARG A 565 24.56 10.50 -1.03
CA ARG A 565 23.16 10.90 -1.24
C ARG A 565 22.93 11.07 -2.75
N LEU A 566 21.91 10.40 -3.31
CA LEU A 566 21.63 10.37 -4.75
C LEU A 566 20.23 10.89 -5.07
N PHE A 567 20.12 11.76 -6.08
CA PHE A 567 18.87 12.37 -6.54
C PHE A 567 18.78 12.41 -8.06
N LEU A 568 17.58 12.19 -8.60
CA LEU A 568 17.23 12.39 -10.01
C LEU A 568 16.37 13.65 -10.15
N LEU A 569 16.81 14.58 -10.99
CA LEU A 569 16.14 15.85 -11.22
C LEU A 569 15.59 15.90 -12.64
N MET A 570 14.31 16.22 -12.77
CA MET A 570 13.68 16.57 -14.05
C MET A 570 14.39 17.79 -14.67
N VAL A 571 14.39 17.89 -16.00
CA VAL A 571 15.00 19.03 -16.72
C VAL A 571 14.05 19.73 -17.69
N GLU A 572 13.07 19.01 -18.22
CA GLU A 572 12.11 19.46 -19.25
C GLU A 572 10.66 19.14 -18.85
N ASP A 573 9.70 19.96 -19.31
CA ASP A 573 8.25 19.76 -19.17
C ASP A 573 7.67 18.78 -20.22
N GLU A 574 6.34 18.64 -20.27
CA GLU A 574 5.66 17.75 -21.24
C GLU A 574 5.80 18.18 -22.72
N LYS A 575 6.42 19.34 -22.98
CA LYS A 575 6.65 19.91 -24.32
C LYS A 575 8.14 20.01 -24.66
N GLY A 576 9.04 19.56 -23.78
CA GLY A 576 10.49 19.73 -23.94
C GLY A 576 10.99 21.14 -23.60
N ALA A 577 10.21 21.96 -22.87
CA ALA A 577 10.67 23.26 -22.40
C ALA A 577 11.44 23.12 -21.07
N PRO A 578 12.57 23.84 -20.87
CA PRO A 578 13.34 23.75 -19.63
C PRO A 578 12.53 24.14 -18.39
N LEU A 579 12.54 23.31 -17.36
CA LEU A 579 11.83 23.53 -16.09
C LEU A 579 12.51 24.59 -15.21
N ASP A 580 11.69 25.36 -14.48
CA ASP A 580 12.16 26.32 -13.47
C ASP A 580 13.06 25.65 -12.42
N LEU A 581 14.16 26.32 -12.09
CA LEU A 581 15.17 25.80 -11.16
C LEU A 581 14.58 25.43 -9.78
N ASP A 582 13.58 26.18 -9.31
CA ASP A 582 12.88 25.90 -8.06
C ASP A 582 11.94 24.69 -8.14
N PHE A 583 11.29 24.45 -9.30
CA PHE A 583 10.51 23.24 -9.54
C PHE A 583 11.41 22.00 -9.53
N ARG A 584 12.53 22.07 -10.27
CA ARG A 584 13.53 20.99 -10.39
C ARG A 584 14.15 20.60 -9.05
N ARG A 585 14.32 21.59 -8.17
CA ARG A 585 14.74 21.44 -6.78
C ARG A 585 13.64 20.79 -5.92
N ARG A 586 12.46 21.40 -5.86
CA ARG A 586 11.32 20.99 -5.02
C ARG A 586 10.86 19.57 -5.33
N PHE A 587 10.77 19.24 -6.61
CA PHE A 587 10.38 17.91 -7.13
C PHE A 587 11.58 17.09 -7.58
N SER A 588 12.71 17.22 -6.87
CA SER A 588 13.83 16.28 -7.00
C SER A 588 13.43 14.93 -6.40
N MET A 589 13.66 13.86 -7.16
CA MET A 589 13.34 12.50 -6.73
C MET A 589 14.57 11.91 -6.04
N GLN A 590 14.44 11.55 -4.77
CA GLN A 590 15.51 10.82 -4.08
C GLN A 590 15.62 9.42 -4.70
N LEU A 591 16.86 8.93 -4.85
CA LEU A 591 17.15 7.60 -5.38
C LEU A 591 17.73 6.67 -4.31
N ASP A 592 18.63 7.17 -3.46
CA ASP A 592 19.35 6.38 -2.45
C ASP A 592 20.07 7.28 -1.43
N VAL A 593 20.32 6.74 -0.23
CA VAL A 593 21.26 7.28 0.77
C VAL A 593 21.92 6.09 1.46
N PHE A 594 23.24 5.99 1.36
CA PHE A 594 23.99 4.85 1.87
C PHE A 594 25.35 5.26 2.39
N ASP A 595 25.89 4.49 3.34
CA ASP A 595 27.23 4.75 3.86
C ASP A 595 28.32 4.04 3.05
N ALA A 596 29.50 4.66 3.00
CA ALA A 596 30.70 4.13 2.39
C ALA A 596 31.92 4.48 3.25
N VAL A 597 32.99 3.69 3.14
CA VAL A 597 34.29 4.01 3.75
C VAL A 597 35.28 4.41 2.65
N LEU A 598 35.77 5.64 2.71
CA LEU A 598 36.80 6.16 1.83
C LEU A 598 38.18 5.91 2.44
N ALA A 599 39.10 5.32 1.68
CA ALA A 599 40.52 5.31 2.02
C ALA A 599 41.17 6.67 1.68
N PRO A 600 42.33 7.01 2.27
CA PRO A 600 43.18 8.11 1.78
C PRO A 600 43.52 7.96 0.30
N GLY A 601 43.44 9.04 -0.47
CA GLY A 601 43.65 9.04 -1.92
C GLY A 601 42.36 8.84 -2.73
N ASP A 602 42.49 8.22 -3.91
CA ASP A 602 41.40 8.06 -4.87
C ASP A 602 40.58 6.78 -4.63
N ASN A 603 39.26 6.96 -4.57
CA ASN A 603 38.28 5.91 -4.33
C ASN A 603 37.32 5.79 -5.51
N THR A 604 36.89 4.56 -5.82
CA THR A 604 35.75 4.30 -6.71
C THR A 604 34.65 3.64 -5.90
N VAL A 605 33.65 4.41 -5.49
CA VAL A 605 32.48 3.88 -4.77
C VAL A 605 31.50 3.32 -5.79
N ARG A 606 30.98 2.12 -5.54
CA ARG A 606 29.97 1.45 -6.39
C ARG A 606 28.79 1.00 -5.56
N ARG A 607 27.59 1.17 -6.11
CA ARG A 607 26.30 0.83 -5.48
C ARG A 607 25.36 0.27 -6.53
N GLN A 608 24.74 -0.89 -6.27
CA GLN A 608 23.72 -1.47 -7.15
C GLN A 608 22.38 -0.76 -6.94
N SER A 609 21.59 -0.60 -8.01
CA SER A 609 20.23 -0.05 -7.94
C SER A 609 19.28 -0.87 -7.06
N THR A 610 19.56 -2.16 -6.87
CA THR A 610 18.80 -3.10 -6.03
C THR A 610 19.21 -3.08 -4.56
N GLN A 611 20.17 -2.25 -4.16
CA GLN A 611 20.59 -2.09 -2.77
C GLN A 611 19.98 -0.85 -2.08
N SER A 612 19.16 -0.06 -2.79
CA SER A 612 18.79 1.29 -2.35
C SER A 612 18.03 1.32 -1.03
N ALA A 613 18.38 2.29 -0.18
CA ALA A 613 17.69 2.63 1.06
C ALA A 613 16.25 3.16 0.84
N LEU A 614 15.88 3.47 -0.41
CA LEU A 614 14.54 3.93 -0.78
C LEU A 614 13.57 2.77 -1.01
N THR A 615 14.06 1.68 -1.61
CA THR A 615 13.21 0.67 -2.24
C THR A 615 13.16 -0.62 -1.46
N ILE A 616 12.16 -1.43 -1.81
CA ILE A 616 12.08 -2.86 -1.47
C ILE A 616 11.75 -3.60 -2.76
N ASP A 617 12.32 -4.80 -2.89
CA ASP A 617 12.05 -5.69 -4.02
C ASP A 617 10.57 -6.11 -4.06
N ASN A 618 9.94 -5.93 -5.22
CA ASN A 618 8.51 -6.16 -5.44
C ASN A 618 8.08 -7.60 -5.16
N ASP A 619 8.93 -8.58 -5.51
CA ASP A 619 8.63 -10.00 -5.43
C ASP A 619 9.01 -10.53 -4.02
N ALA A 620 10.08 -10.00 -3.40
CA ALA A 620 10.59 -10.44 -2.10
C ALA A 620 9.63 -10.21 -0.90
N ILE A 621 8.70 -9.23 -0.99
CA ILE A 621 7.65 -9.09 0.03
C ILE A 621 6.66 -10.27 0.03
N TYR A 622 6.63 -11.09 -1.03
CA TYR A 622 5.79 -12.28 -1.08
C TYR A 622 6.56 -13.58 -0.79
N GLU A 623 7.87 -13.50 -0.51
CA GLU A 623 8.65 -14.67 -0.07
C GLU A 623 8.45 -15.00 1.41
N ALA A 624 8.72 -16.26 1.78
CA ALA A 624 8.85 -16.71 3.16
C ALA A 624 10.33 -16.65 3.59
N ALA A 625 10.61 -15.97 4.69
CA ALA A 625 11.94 -15.94 5.30
C ALA A 625 12.39 -17.34 5.79
N GLY A 626 13.70 -17.61 5.73
CA GLY A 626 14.27 -18.91 6.08
C GLY A 626 14.42 -19.18 7.58
N ASP A 627 14.31 -18.15 8.42
CA ASP A 627 14.46 -18.23 9.88
C ASP A 627 13.67 -17.12 10.59
N ALA A 628 13.44 -17.30 11.90
CA ALA A 628 12.65 -16.39 12.73
C ALA A 628 13.22 -14.96 12.82
N ALA A 629 14.55 -14.79 12.90
CA ALA A 629 15.15 -13.45 12.92
C ALA A 629 14.97 -12.73 11.58
N SER A 630 15.04 -13.46 10.47
CA SER A 630 14.70 -12.96 9.14
C SER A 630 13.21 -12.61 9.02
N VAL A 631 12.29 -13.43 9.55
CA VAL A 631 10.85 -13.09 9.61
C VAL A 631 10.60 -11.81 10.41
N ARG A 632 11.16 -11.70 11.62
CA ARG A 632 11.02 -10.50 12.47
C ARG A 632 11.55 -9.25 11.77
N ARG A 633 12.73 -9.33 11.14
CA ARG A 633 13.30 -8.22 10.35
C ARG A 633 12.42 -7.87 9.16
N GLN A 634 11.87 -8.86 8.46
CA GLN A 634 10.93 -8.64 7.36
C GLN A 634 9.66 -7.93 7.83
N ASN A 635 8.97 -8.42 8.88
CA ASN A 635 7.76 -7.80 9.42
C ASN A 635 7.96 -6.32 9.83
N VAL A 636 9.18 -5.94 10.23
CA VAL A 636 9.57 -4.58 10.65
C VAL A 636 10.10 -3.70 9.48
N CYS A 637 10.79 -4.27 8.49
CA CYS A 637 11.43 -3.51 7.41
C CYS A 637 10.64 -3.47 6.08
N ARG A 638 9.51 -4.18 5.96
CA ARG A 638 8.73 -4.33 4.72
C ARG A 638 7.96 -3.09 4.21
N CYS A 639 8.40 -1.87 4.56
CA CYS A 639 7.84 -0.61 4.10
C CYS A 639 8.89 0.19 3.31
N GLY A 640 8.65 0.42 2.02
CA GLY A 640 9.57 1.13 1.13
C GLY A 640 9.05 1.19 -0.30
N TRP A 641 9.62 2.08 -1.11
CA TRP A 641 9.17 2.33 -2.48
C TRP A 641 9.30 1.06 -3.36
N PRO A 642 8.40 0.80 -4.33
CA PRO A 642 8.55 -0.34 -5.23
C PRO A 642 9.84 -0.24 -6.05
N GLN A 643 10.66 -1.28 -6.06
CA GLN A 643 11.89 -1.34 -6.86
C GLN A 643 11.59 -1.07 -8.34
N GLY A 644 10.50 -1.63 -8.89
CA GLY A 644 10.09 -1.41 -10.28
C GLY A 644 9.73 0.05 -10.63
N LEU A 645 9.49 0.90 -9.62
CA LEU A 645 9.23 2.33 -9.76
C LEU A 645 10.42 3.20 -9.32
N LEU A 646 11.62 2.65 -9.07
CA LEU A 646 12.81 3.41 -8.65
C LEU A 646 13.12 4.56 -9.62
N LEU A 647 12.98 4.30 -10.92
CA LEU A 647 13.07 5.27 -12.00
C LEU A 647 11.67 5.61 -12.54
N PRO A 648 11.45 6.83 -13.05
CA PRO A 648 10.28 7.13 -13.88
C PRO A 648 10.23 6.26 -15.14
N ARG A 649 9.08 6.11 -15.80
CA ARG A 649 8.98 5.37 -17.07
C ARG A 649 9.94 5.88 -18.13
N GLY A 650 10.06 7.20 -18.34
CA GLY A 650 10.80 7.75 -19.48
C GLY A 650 10.07 7.57 -20.81
N SER A 651 10.78 7.69 -21.93
CA SER A 651 10.20 7.62 -23.28
C SER A 651 11.03 6.78 -24.24
N ALA A 652 10.45 6.33 -25.35
CA ALA A 652 11.16 5.54 -26.37
C ALA A 652 12.31 6.29 -27.07
N THR A 653 12.42 7.60 -26.88
CA THR A 653 13.52 8.45 -27.40
C THR A 653 14.53 8.85 -26.31
N GLY A 654 14.40 8.35 -25.09
CA GLY A 654 15.28 8.64 -23.95
C GLY A 654 15.02 10.00 -23.32
N THR A 655 14.18 10.05 -22.29
CA THR A 655 13.87 11.28 -21.55
C THR A 655 15.10 11.77 -20.77
N PRO A 656 15.49 13.05 -20.89
CA PRO A 656 16.64 13.58 -20.16
C PRO A 656 16.32 13.86 -18.68
N TYR A 657 17.27 13.53 -17.81
CA TYR A 657 17.29 13.87 -16.39
C TYR A 657 18.72 14.27 -15.98
N GLN A 658 18.87 14.91 -14.82
CA GLN A 658 20.17 15.12 -14.20
C GLN A 658 20.28 14.34 -12.89
N LEU A 659 21.30 13.48 -12.82
CA LEU A 659 21.67 12.73 -11.62
C LEU A 659 22.62 13.58 -10.78
N LEU A 660 22.18 13.98 -9.59
CA LEU A 660 23.02 14.63 -8.58
C LEU A 660 23.50 13.58 -7.56
N ALA A 661 24.79 13.67 -7.21
CA ALA A 661 25.37 12.96 -6.08
C ALA A 661 26.04 13.94 -5.12
N MET A 662 25.95 13.67 -3.82
CA MET A 662 26.62 14.41 -2.74
C MET A 662 27.25 13.44 -1.74
N VAL A 663 28.44 13.75 -1.23
CA VAL A 663 29.12 13.00 -0.16
C VAL A 663 29.16 13.82 1.13
N THR A 664 28.61 13.29 2.24
CA THR A 664 28.55 13.99 3.54
C THR A 664 29.14 13.17 4.69
N ASP A 665 29.31 13.79 5.86
CA ASP A 665 29.95 13.15 7.01
C ASP A 665 29.00 12.19 7.73
N TYR A 666 29.35 10.90 7.77
CA TYR A 666 28.52 9.88 8.40
C TYR A 666 28.34 10.12 9.91
N GLU A 667 29.38 10.58 10.60
CA GLU A 667 29.30 10.83 12.06
C GLU A 667 28.53 12.11 12.43
N GLN A 668 28.38 13.07 11.50
CA GLN A 668 27.53 14.25 11.69
C GLN A 668 26.06 13.95 11.35
N ASP A 669 25.82 13.09 10.37
CA ASP A 669 24.51 12.89 9.75
C ASP A 669 23.74 11.70 10.33
N ARG A 670 24.39 10.70 10.92
CA ARG A 670 23.70 9.51 11.44
C ARG A 670 22.90 9.79 12.72
N ALA A 671 21.76 9.12 12.86
CA ALA A 671 21.08 9.01 14.14
C ALA A 671 21.81 8.05 15.13
N PRO A 672 21.54 8.16 16.44
CA PRO A 672 22.08 7.25 17.46
C PRO A 672 21.20 5.99 17.61
N THR A 673 21.06 5.19 16.55
CA THR A 673 20.27 3.95 16.56
C THR A 673 21.06 2.71 17.03
N SER A 674 20.36 1.74 17.61
CA SER A 674 20.90 0.40 17.89
C SER A 674 20.88 -0.49 16.63
N PRO A 675 21.66 -1.59 16.55
CA PRO A 675 21.62 -2.51 15.40
C PRO A 675 20.23 -3.12 15.14
N SER A 676 19.44 -3.33 16.20
CA SER A 676 18.03 -3.74 16.15
C SER A 676 17.10 -2.73 15.49
N GLU A 677 17.50 -1.46 15.42
CA GLU A 677 16.79 -0.35 14.77
C GLU A 677 17.37 -0.04 13.38
N THR A 678 17.83 -1.05 12.62
CA THR A 678 18.40 -0.85 11.27
C THR A 678 17.77 -1.71 10.17
N CYS A 679 16.95 -1.07 9.33
CA CYS A 679 16.61 -1.54 7.99
C CYS A 679 17.68 -1.09 7.00
N SER A 680 17.96 -1.93 5.99
CA SER A 680 18.93 -1.66 4.92
C SER A 680 18.31 -1.01 3.68
N ASP A 681 16.98 -0.97 3.70
CA ASP A 681 16.03 -0.97 2.60
C ASP A 681 14.77 -0.25 3.09
N GLY A 682 14.05 0.42 2.18
CA GLY A 682 12.81 1.17 2.43
C GLY A 682 12.83 2.39 3.40
N TRP A 683 13.82 2.50 4.29
CA TRP A 683 13.80 3.45 5.41
C TRP A 683 13.74 4.92 5.02
N LEU A 684 14.15 5.31 3.80
CA LEU A 684 14.04 6.70 3.34
C LEU A 684 12.60 7.20 3.18
N MET A 685 11.62 6.29 3.08
CA MET A 685 10.20 6.65 3.05
C MET A 685 9.45 6.23 4.32
N CYS A 686 9.93 5.22 5.05
CA CYS A 686 9.21 4.63 6.18
C CYS A 686 9.94 4.67 7.53
N GLY A 687 11.10 5.34 7.63
CA GLY A 687 11.94 5.31 8.84
C GLY A 687 12.36 3.89 9.22
N VAL A 688 12.50 3.61 10.52
CA VAL A 688 12.58 2.24 11.03
C VAL A 688 11.53 2.05 12.10
N ILE A 689 10.68 1.04 11.91
CA ILE A 689 9.51 0.81 12.75
C ILE A 689 9.92 0.30 14.12
N GLY A 690 9.37 0.94 15.16
CA GLY A 690 9.79 0.71 16.55
C GLY A 690 11.11 1.40 16.94
N SER A 691 11.77 2.14 16.02
CA SER A 691 12.94 2.95 16.38
C SER A 691 12.55 4.27 17.05
N SER A 692 13.40 4.66 17.98
CA SER A 692 13.41 5.96 18.64
C SER A 692 13.83 7.12 17.73
N HIS A 693 14.38 6.86 16.53
CA HIS A 693 14.90 7.89 15.63
C HIS A 693 14.66 7.57 14.15
N TYR A 694 14.51 8.62 13.32
CA TYR A 694 14.70 8.49 11.87
C TYR A 694 16.22 8.43 11.56
N PRO A 695 16.73 7.51 10.71
CA PRO A 695 18.17 7.19 10.64
C PRO A 695 19.16 8.30 10.24
N ASP A 696 18.70 9.39 9.63
CA ASP A 696 19.49 10.54 9.18
C ASP A 696 19.00 11.83 9.87
N VAL A 697 19.87 12.53 10.60
CA VAL A 697 19.50 13.74 11.36
C VAL A 697 19.35 14.99 10.48
N ARG A 698 19.71 14.92 9.19
CA ARG A 698 19.41 15.99 8.23
C ARG A 698 17.91 16.04 7.92
N ALA A 699 17.45 17.20 7.44
CA ALA A 699 16.07 17.36 6.96
C ALA A 699 15.80 16.39 5.78
N MET A 700 14.59 15.86 5.69
CA MET A 700 14.25 14.88 4.67
C MET A 700 14.20 15.56 3.29
N GLY A 701 15.04 15.06 2.36
CA GLY A 701 15.33 15.70 1.07
C GLY A 701 16.57 16.59 1.05
N PHE A 702 17.36 16.64 2.13
CA PHE A 702 18.65 17.34 2.15
C PHE A 702 19.58 16.86 1.00
N PRO A 703 20.20 17.77 0.22
CA PRO A 703 20.31 19.23 0.43
C PRO A 703 19.28 20.08 -0.33
N LEU A 704 18.29 19.48 -0.99
CA LEU A 704 17.39 20.15 -1.95
C LEU A 704 16.05 20.60 -1.34
N ASP A 705 15.73 20.19 -0.12
CA ASP A 705 14.49 20.51 0.57
C ASP A 705 14.30 22.01 0.87
N ARG A 706 15.39 22.79 0.88
CA ARG A 706 15.40 24.25 1.12
C ARG A 706 15.69 25.05 -0.15
N PRO A 707 15.24 26.32 -0.23
CA PRO A 707 15.63 27.22 -1.32
C PRO A 707 17.14 27.37 -1.46
N PHE A 708 17.62 27.63 -2.68
CA PHE A 708 19.03 27.85 -2.95
C PHE A 708 19.53 29.22 -2.44
N ARG A 709 20.84 29.31 -2.21
CA ARG A 709 21.54 30.56 -1.86
C ARG A 709 21.39 31.61 -2.97
N ALA A 710 21.32 32.88 -2.59
CA ALA A 710 21.22 33.99 -3.54
C ALA A 710 22.37 33.97 -4.57
N GLY A 711 22.06 34.25 -5.84
CA GLY A 711 23.01 34.19 -6.94
C GLY A 711 23.12 32.84 -7.65
N VAL A 712 22.45 31.78 -7.16
CA VAL A 712 22.28 30.53 -7.90
C VAL A 712 21.30 30.73 -9.05
N THR A 713 21.75 30.52 -10.28
CA THR A 713 20.96 30.66 -11.53
C THR A 713 20.77 29.33 -12.28
N SER A 714 21.59 28.35 -11.97
CA SER A 714 21.66 27.03 -12.57
C SER A 714 21.97 25.95 -11.52
N LEU A 715 21.73 24.68 -11.82
CA LEU A 715 22.14 23.59 -10.91
C LEU A 715 23.67 23.48 -10.79
N SER A 716 24.44 23.91 -11.79
CA SER A 716 25.90 24.04 -11.70
C SER A 716 26.33 25.01 -10.60
N ASP A 717 25.57 26.09 -10.36
CA ASP A 717 25.87 27.07 -9.31
C ASP A 717 25.59 26.54 -7.89
N VAL A 718 24.87 25.42 -7.76
CA VAL A 718 24.60 24.74 -6.49
C VAL A 718 25.82 23.94 -6.03
N LEU A 719 26.55 23.34 -6.96
CA LEU A 719 27.60 22.35 -6.69
C LEU A 719 28.67 22.87 -5.73
N THR A 720 29.07 22.00 -4.83
CA THR A 720 30.21 22.15 -3.91
C THR A 720 31.24 21.04 -4.19
N PRO A 721 32.49 21.11 -3.69
CA PRO A 721 33.54 20.12 -4.05
C PRO A 721 33.20 18.65 -3.75
N ASN A 722 32.27 18.40 -2.83
CA ASN A 722 31.73 17.08 -2.48
C ASN A 722 30.43 16.71 -3.23
N MET A 723 30.03 17.48 -4.25
CA MET A 723 28.92 17.19 -5.16
C MET A 723 29.44 16.98 -6.58
N ALA A 724 28.76 16.10 -7.34
CA ALA A 724 28.92 16.00 -8.79
C ALA A 724 27.56 15.77 -9.45
N MET A 725 27.47 16.11 -10.73
CA MET A 725 26.28 15.94 -11.55
C MET A 725 26.62 15.21 -12.84
N ALA A 726 25.65 14.46 -13.37
CA ALA A 726 25.71 13.86 -14.68
C ALA A 726 24.36 13.96 -15.39
N ASP A 727 24.38 14.31 -16.67
CA ASP A 727 23.23 14.10 -17.55
C ASP A 727 23.02 12.59 -17.74
N VAL A 728 21.78 12.14 -17.59
CA VAL A 728 21.36 10.74 -17.80
C VAL A 728 20.09 10.71 -18.64
N ARG A 729 19.85 9.61 -19.37
CA ARG A 729 18.60 9.37 -20.10
C ARG A 729 17.88 8.15 -19.58
N VAL A 730 16.55 8.21 -19.56
CA VAL A 730 15.69 7.07 -19.25
C VAL A 730 14.89 6.70 -20.49
N THR A 731 15.23 5.55 -21.07
CA THR A 731 14.65 5.05 -22.32
C THR A 731 13.66 3.92 -22.03
N PHE A 732 12.40 4.12 -22.45
CA PHE A 732 11.33 3.14 -22.30
C PHE A 732 11.25 2.19 -23.50
N GLU A 733 11.43 0.89 -23.23
CA GLU A 733 11.25 -0.19 -24.18
C GLU A 733 9.81 -0.72 -24.07
N ASP A 734 8.98 -0.47 -25.10
CA ASP A 734 7.58 -0.93 -25.14
C ASP A 734 7.48 -2.45 -25.42
N ARG A 735 7.90 -3.22 -24.41
CA ARG A 735 7.89 -4.68 -24.38
C ARG A 735 7.47 -5.14 -22.99
N THR A 736 6.77 -6.26 -22.94
CA THR A 736 6.41 -6.93 -21.69
C THR A 736 7.26 -8.18 -21.52
N GLU A 737 8.09 -8.24 -20.49
CA GLU A 737 8.70 -9.49 -20.05
C GLU A 737 7.64 -10.38 -19.38
N ALA A 738 7.66 -11.66 -19.72
CA ALA A 738 6.83 -12.69 -19.08
C ALA A 738 7.22 -12.84 -17.60
N PRO A 739 6.38 -13.50 -16.76
CA PRO A 739 6.64 -13.62 -15.33
C PRO A 739 8.06 -14.06 -14.96
N THR A 740 8.67 -13.36 -14.01
CA THR A 740 9.83 -13.85 -13.24
C THR A 740 9.47 -15.24 -12.72
N ALA A 741 10.17 -16.27 -13.22
CA ALA A 741 9.65 -17.64 -13.23
C ALA A 741 9.34 -18.17 -11.81
N MET A 742 8.05 -18.11 -11.42
CA MET A 742 7.47 -18.48 -10.12
C MET A 742 8.46 -18.44 -8.95
N LEU A 743 8.83 -17.23 -8.52
CA LEU A 743 9.77 -16.97 -7.42
C LEU A 743 10.99 -17.90 -7.42
N ALA A 744 11.75 -17.85 -8.51
CA ALA A 744 13.09 -18.43 -8.65
C ALA A 744 13.26 -19.88 -8.10
N GLY A 745 12.23 -20.72 -8.27
CA GLY A 745 12.26 -22.10 -7.78
C GLY A 745 10.93 -22.82 -7.65
N GLY A 746 9.83 -22.29 -8.20
CA GLY A 746 8.50 -22.86 -7.99
C GLY A 746 7.99 -22.67 -6.56
N ARG A 747 8.53 -21.66 -5.86
CA ARG A 747 8.11 -21.33 -4.48
C ARG A 747 6.72 -20.72 -4.50
N SER A 748 5.92 -21.11 -3.51
CA SER A 748 4.62 -20.54 -3.24
C SER A 748 4.77 -19.21 -2.50
N THR A 749 4.09 -18.14 -2.95
CA THR A 749 3.93 -16.91 -2.16
C THR A 749 3.04 -17.12 -0.93
N SER A 750 2.14 -18.13 -0.97
CA SER A 750 1.23 -18.44 0.15
C SER A 750 1.97 -18.57 1.47
N TRP A 751 1.57 -17.71 2.40
CA TRP A 751 2.02 -17.59 3.79
C TRP A 751 1.58 -18.76 4.67
N MET A 752 0.64 -19.59 4.20
CA MET A 752 0.16 -20.76 4.94
C MET A 752 1.28 -21.80 5.16
N PRO A 753 1.36 -22.41 6.35
CA PRO A 753 2.25 -23.54 6.59
C PRO A 753 1.96 -24.70 5.62
N THR A 754 2.91 -25.04 4.76
CA THR A 754 2.84 -26.24 3.92
C THR A 754 3.04 -27.48 4.79
N GLN A 755 2.03 -28.36 4.87
CA GLN A 755 2.15 -29.61 5.62
C GLN A 755 3.24 -30.53 5.04
N SER A 756 3.76 -31.44 5.88
CA SER A 756 4.89 -32.35 5.62
C SER A 756 6.25 -31.67 5.34
N GLY A 757 6.78 -31.02 6.38
CA GLY A 757 8.14 -30.45 6.43
C GLY A 757 9.06 -31.10 7.46
N THR A 758 8.94 -32.41 7.72
CA THR A 758 9.82 -33.15 8.64
C THR A 758 11.25 -33.19 8.09
N GLN A 759 12.11 -32.28 8.53
CA GLN A 759 13.55 -32.28 8.24
C GLN A 759 14.25 -33.44 8.97
N SER A 760 14.05 -34.66 8.47
CA SER A 760 14.85 -35.83 8.84
C SER A 760 16.26 -35.66 8.27
N GLY A 761 17.16 -35.13 9.10
CA GLY A 761 18.54 -34.78 8.73
C GLY A 761 19.38 -35.98 8.30
N THR A 762 19.27 -36.38 7.04
CA THR A 762 20.11 -37.41 6.42
C THR A 762 21.42 -36.80 5.92
N GLN A 763 22.43 -36.80 6.78
CA GLN A 763 23.80 -36.43 6.42
C GLN A 763 24.41 -37.41 5.42
N SER A 764 24.17 -37.19 4.11
CA SER A 764 24.85 -37.91 3.01
C SER A 764 26.24 -37.32 2.73
N GLY A 765 27.09 -37.31 3.76
CA GLY A 765 28.46 -36.82 3.65
C GLY A 765 29.31 -37.67 2.69
N THR A 766 29.60 -37.15 1.51
CA THR A 766 30.52 -37.78 0.54
C THR A 766 31.55 -36.76 0.06
N PRO A 767 32.83 -36.84 0.49
CA PRO A 767 33.83 -35.87 0.09
C PRO A 767 34.38 -36.14 -1.31
N ARG A 768 34.59 -35.05 -2.06
CA ARG A 768 35.51 -34.96 -3.21
C ARG A 768 36.28 -33.62 -3.07
N GLY A 769 37.58 -33.53 -3.31
CA GLY A 769 38.48 -34.52 -3.94
C GLY A 769 38.67 -34.20 -5.40
#